data_AF-A0A8H3FSM8-F1
#
_entry.id   AF-A0A8H3FSM8-F1
#
_cell.length_a   1.000
_cell.length_b   1.000
_cell.length_c   1.000
_cell.angle_alpha   90.00
_cell.angle_beta   90.00
_cell.angle_gamma   90.00
#
_symmetry.space_group_name_H-M   'P 1'
#
loop_
_entity.id
_entity.type
_entity.pdbx_description
1 polymer ?
#
loop_
_entity_poly.entity_id
_entity_poly.type
_entity_poly.pdbx_seq_one_letter_code
_entity_poly.pdbx_strand_id
1 'polypeptide(L)'
;MATSQTQSPSEPSKISPNGEALTADAKYTNKQVRGRGLSSSSPQLEEVPIIYHYLTFETELPAPTSLGPAQNGSAAPQQPDLKNYVSPFTWSTPRKTFTTWLSCAVTVVTAYTAGSYSPPSQQMSEYWDVSQIAIYVGITTFTTGFAVAPMVLAPFSELNGRKPVFVATGILFVVCQLCCAVTRSYPGMLVARFFAGVGGSTFSTMVGGVVSDIYHTEDRNTPMALFSGAALFGTGLGPMCSGFIAQHISWRWVFYVQFIDCGLLILAVTIFFKETRGSVLLSQKAKILNSWYEAREKVGLVGLEMVLDSEGKKQSQRIRWKVESDEERESLAKMIGVSVYRPFHLLLTEPVVFFFSLWIAFSWAVLYLSFSAIPLVFTKNHNFNIQENGAVFAAMCVGSILSTILSIYQEKVAKHYGNLSSTPEGRLYFACIESALLPIGLFWFGWTSFPAIHWIVPTIAITCATMGIFSIYLAVFNYLADTYHRYASSALAAQSFCRNMLGGIFPLVTTAMFNRLTFAGASSFLGGVGAILTVVPWILVFYGPKIRARSKFASIMIKFADFLRYGTLRFGKLGRIRKLYPTEFLRHHPQEQTPSPPLRGHPLSDPFIFFAKSEVCSPIFIIATKTSSTFSYIMTSDLFINLKAPNGREYKQPIGLFINNEFVKSKSGEKIISINPTDESEITSVYAASADDVDIAVSAARKAFKDSSWRDLPPTDRGGLMFKLASLVEEHAETLATIETWDNGKPYSVALNEDVGEVANTLRYYGGYADKVHGQVIDTGPEKLAYTLREPLGVCGQIIPWNYPLAMGAWKLGPALACGNTVVLKAAEQTPLSILYFAQLIKEAGFPPGVVNILNGHGKEAGAAIASHLDIDKIAFTGSTATGRQIMKMASINLKNITLETGGKSPLIVFADADVDQAVKWSHAGIMSNMGQICTATSRVLVEETIYDEFVRLFKDQVKEVSKVGDPFSDDTFQGPQVTKVQYEKVLGYIESGKSEGATLVTGGEAHKDVNGKGFFIAPTVFTHVTDNMKIYREEIFGPFVVISSFKTEEEAINRANDTTYGLGSAIFTENLTKAHRVARKIEAGMVWINSSNDSDFRIPFGGVKQSGIGRELGEEGLKAYTNAKAVHVNLGSRL
;
A
#
# COMPACT_ATOMS: atom_id res chain seq x y z
N MET A 1 -30.48 -55.69 -12.77
CA MET A 1 -29.38 -56.33 -13.54
C MET A 1 -28.10 -55.66 -13.04
N ALA A 2 -27.37 -56.28 -12.10
CA ALA A 2 -26.37 -57.34 -12.32
C ALA A 2 -24.99 -56.71 -12.65
N THR A 3 -24.07 -56.54 -11.68
CA THR A 3 -22.98 -57.49 -11.23
C THR A 3 -21.93 -57.76 -12.30
N SER A 4 -20.61 -57.82 -12.05
CA SER A 4 -19.77 -58.18 -10.87
C SER A 4 -18.50 -57.28 -10.77
N GLN A 5 -17.68 -57.15 -9.71
CA GLN A 5 -17.12 -58.02 -8.65
C GLN A 5 -16.05 -59.07 -9.07
N THR A 6 -14.83 -58.93 -8.50
CA THR A 6 -13.92 -59.93 -7.86
C THR A 6 -12.60 -59.19 -7.51
N GLN A 7 -12.17 -58.97 -6.26
CA GLN A 7 -11.73 -59.85 -5.13
C GLN A 7 -10.23 -60.21 -5.09
N SER A 8 -9.69 -60.22 -3.86
CA SER A 8 -8.29 -60.35 -3.41
C SER A 8 -7.79 -61.80 -3.29
N PRO A 9 -6.50 -62.05 -2.89
CA PRO A 9 -6.27 -62.39 -1.47
C PRO A 9 -4.91 -61.96 -0.82
N SER A 10 -4.90 -62.15 0.51
CA SER A 10 -3.95 -61.96 1.63
C SER A 10 -2.46 -62.41 1.55
N GLU A 11 -1.57 -61.61 2.21
CA GLU A 11 -0.53 -61.93 3.27
C GLU A 11 0.37 -63.23 3.23
N PRO A 12 1.49 -63.37 4.02
CA PRO A 12 2.14 -62.46 5.00
C PRO A 12 3.70 -62.38 5.08
N SER A 13 4.20 -61.35 5.78
CA SER A 13 5.38 -61.34 6.71
C SER A 13 6.86 -61.19 6.27
N LYS A 14 7.57 -60.42 7.13
CA LYS A 14 8.98 -60.50 7.59
C LYS A 14 10.15 -59.75 6.88
N ILE A 15 10.96 -59.10 7.75
CA ILE A 15 12.37 -58.65 7.66
C ILE A 15 12.65 -57.17 7.27
N SER A 16 13.17 -56.43 8.26
CA SER A 16 13.96 -55.18 8.20
C SER A 16 15.48 -55.52 8.15
N PRO A 17 16.47 -54.61 7.92
CA PRO A 17 16.42 -53.15 8.14
C PRO A 17 17.23 -52.26 7.16
N ASN A 18 17.41 -50.99 7.56
CA ASN A 18 18.36 -49.95 7.10
C ASN A 18 17.86 -48.91 6.07
N GLY A 19 18.10 -47.62 6.38
CA GLY A 19 17.83 -46.48 5.51
C GLY A 19 17.38 -45.24 6.30
N GLU A 20 18.33 -44.44 6.79
CA GLU A 20 18.06 -43.20 7.54
C GLU A 20 17.55 -42.07 6.63
N ALA A 21 16.61 -41.25 7.13
CA ALA A 21 16.49 -39.83 6.77
C ALA A 21 15.74 -39.06 7.86
N LEU A 22 16.35 -37.96 8.35
CA LEU A 22 15.85 -37.17 9.48
C LEU A 22 14.92 -36.03 9.02
N THR A 23 13.79 -35.87 9.71
CA THR A 23 13.19 -34.56 9.99
C THR A 23 12.66 -34.56 11.41
N ALA A 24 13.15 -33.64 12.26
CA ALA A 24 12.80 -33.57 13.67
C ALA A 24 12.29 -32.16 14.02
N ASP A 25 11.04 -32.09 14.47
CA ASP A 25 10.40 -30.86 14.92
C ASP A 25 9.41 -31.16 16.07
N ALA A 26 9.89 -31.06 17.32
CA ALA A 26 9.08 -31.10 18.55
C ALA A 26 9.90 -30.49 19.71
N LYS A 27 9.63 -29.25 20.14
CA LYS A 27 8.70 -28.91 21.24
C LYS A 27 8.79 -29.86 22.45
N TYR A 28 9.64 -29.51 23.40
CA TYR A 28 9.60 -30.05 24.76
C TYR A 28 8.42 -29.45 25.55
N THR A 29 7.55 -30.32 26.09
CA THR A 29 6.67 -30.01 27.22
C THR A 29 6.94 -31.02 28.33
N ASN A 30 6.90 -30.57 29.58
CA ASN A 30 7.44 -31.30 30.73
C ASN A 30 6.31 -31.88 31.59
N LYS A 31 6.37 -33.18 31.95
CA LYS A 31 5.60 -33.75 33.07
C LYS A 31 6.24 -35.03 33.62
N GLN A 32 6.17 -35.17 34.95
CA GLN A 32 6.86 -36.16 35.78
C GLN A 32 6.16 -37.53 35.82
N VAL A 33 6.85 -38.60 36.26
CA VAL A 33 6.61 -39.29 37.57
C VAL A 33 7.43 -40.60 37.76
N ARG A 34 8.18 -40.67 38.89
CA ARG A 34 8.67 -41.83 39.70
C ARG A 34 9.57 -42.96 39.11
N GLY A 35 10.70 -43.16 39.81
CA GLY A 35 11.45 -44.42 39.98
C GLY A 35 12.53 -44.26 41.06
N ARG A 36 12.71 -45.21 42.00
CA ARG A 36 13.63 -45.09 43.17
C ARG A 36 14.98 -45.80 42.95
N GLY A 37 16.05 -45.26 43.56
CA GLY A 37 17.31 -45.97 43.83
C GLY A 37 18.31 -45.08 44.57
N LEU A 38 18.87 -45.53 45.71
CA LEU A 38 19.84 -44.76 46.52
C LEU A 38 21.28 -45.23 46.29
N SER A 39 22.25 -44.29 46.20
CA SER A 39 23.55 -44.40 46.90
C SER A 39 24.38 -43.11 46.86
N SER A 40 24.58 -42.52 48.05
CA SER A 40 25.76 -41.75 48.52
C SER A 40 26.57 -40.82 47.58
N SER A 41 26.43 -39.52 47.86
CA SER A 41 27.49 -38.51 47.98
C SER A 41 28.42 -38.20 46.78
N SER A 42 28.03 -37.19 46.02
CA SER A 42 28.93 -36.15 45.48
C SER A 42 28.25 -34.79 45.71
N PRO A 43 28.98 -33.72 46.09
CA PRO A 43 28.35 -32.42 46.37
C PRO A 43 27.72 -31.83 45.10
N GLN A 44 26.56 -31.20 45.26
CA GLN A 44 25.63 -30.89 44.18
C GLN A 44 26.15 -29.81 43.22
N LEU A 45 26.33 -30.17 41.95
CA LEU A 45 26.53 -29.22 40.84
C LEU A 45 25.21 -28.71 40.24
N GLU A 46 24.07 -29.31 40.61
CA GLU A 46 22.76 -29.02 40.02
C GLU A 46 21.99 -27.86 40.67
N GLU A 47 22.40 -27.37 41.85
CA GLU A 47 21.63 -26.34 42.59
C GLU A 47 22.03 -24.88 42.27
N VAL A 48 23.07 -24.63 41.47
CA VAL A 48 23.50 -23.26 41.11
C VAL A 48 22.80 -22.78 39.82
N PRO A 49 21.90 -21.77 39.88
CA PRO A 49 21.17 -21.29 38.71
C PRO A 49 22.09 -20.60 37.69
N ILE A 50 21.76 -20.75 36.41
CA ILE A 50 22.45 -20.05 35.32
C ILE A 50 21.90 -18.63 35.21
N ILE A 51 22.76 -17.63 35.35
CA ILE A 51 22.42 -16.21 35.20
C ILE A 51 22.81 -15.75 33.79
N TYR A 52 21.89 -15.10 33.08
CA TYR A 52 22.14 -14.57 31.74
C TYR A 52 22.47 -13.08 31.80
N HIS A 53 23.61 -12.68 31.22
CA HIS A 53 24.03 -11.28 31.10
C HIS A 53 24.11 -10.85 29.63
N TYR A 54 23.83 -9.57 29.35
CA TYR A 54 24.01 -9.00 28.02
C TYR A 54 25.48 -8.69 27.75
N LEU A 55 25.98 -9.18 26.61
CA LEU A 55 27.32 -8.94 26.11
C LEU A 55 27.33 -7.75 25.14
N THR A 56 28.16 -6.76 25.40
CA THR A 56 28.49 -5.68 24.46
C THR A 56 29.95 -5.79 24.00
N PHE A 57 30.39 -4.89 23.11
CA PHE A 57 31.81 -4.79 22.76
C PHE A 57 32.68 -4.20 23.90
N GLU A 58 32.06 -3.48 24.83
CA GLU A 58 32.70 -2.78 25.95
C GLU A 58 32.69 -3.61 27.25
N THR A 59 31.91 -4.69 27.31
CA THR A 59 31.83 -5.58 28.46
C THR A 59 33.18 -6.27 28.72
N GLU A 60 33.81 -5.94 29.85
CA GLU A 60 34.96 -6.66 30.37
C GLU A 60 34.59 -8.11 30.71
N LEU A 61 35.45 -9.06 30.37
CA LEU A 61 35.18 -10.48 30.59
C LEU A 61 35.67 -10.90 31.99
N PRO A 62 34.82 -11.55 32.81
CA PRO A 62 35.15 -11.92 34.17
C PRO A 62 36.24 -12.99 34.23
N ALA A 63 37.05 -12.95 35.28
CA ALA A 63 38.10 -13.93 35.51
C ALA A 63 37.51 -15.29 35.93
N PRO A 64 38.03 -16.43 35.42
CA PRO A 64 37.57 -17.75 35.83
C PRO A 64 37.96 -18.07 37.27
N THR A 65 37.00 -18.55 38.06
CA THR A 65 37.21 -19.07 39.42
C THR A 65 37.12 -20.61 39.42
N SER A 66 37.54 -21.26 40.49
CA SER A 66 37.43 -22.71 40.69
C SER A 66 36.59 -23.05 41.92
N LEU A 67 35.32 -23.38 41.71
CA LEU A 67 34.47 -24.04 42.71
C LEU A 67 34.29 -25.52 42.32
N GLY A 68 35.15 -26.38 42.88
CA GLY A 68 35.08 -27.83 42.70
C GLY A 68 36.46 -28.50 42.62
N PRO A 69 36.63 -29.74 43.15
CA PRO A 69 37.85 -30.52 42.93
C PRO A 69 37.90 -31.01 41.48
N ALA A 70 38.99 -30.69 40.78
CA ALA A 70 39.18 -31.12 39.40
C ALA A 70 39.22 -32.66 39.29
N GLN A 71 38.33 -33.25 38.49
CA GLN A 71 38.36 -34.70 38.26
C GLN A 71 39.58 -35.09 37.41
N ASN A 72 40.43 -35.94 37.99
CA ASN A 72 41.49 -36.74 37.36
C ASN A 72 42.16 -36.12 36.12
N GLY A 73 43.16 -35.25 36.32
CA GLY A 73 44.20 -34.94 35.33
C GLY A 73 43.75 -34.23 34.03
N SER A 74 42.48 -33.85 33.92
CA SER A 74 41.93 -33.19 32.74
C SER A 74 42.42 -31.74 32.66
N ALA A 75 43.16 -31.38 31.60
CA ALA A 75 43.62 -30.01 31.40
C ALA A 75 42.45 -29.03 31.24
N ALA A 76 42.52 -27.87 31.88
CA ALA A 76 41.49 -26.85 31.78
C ALA A 76 41.34 -26.37 30.32
N PRO A 77 40.11 -26.25 29.76
CA PRO A 77 39.91 -25.78 28.39
C PRO A 77 40.55 -24.41 28.15
N GLN A 78 41.45 -24.31 27.17
CA GLN A 78 42.13 -23.07 26.82
C GLN A 78 41.11 -21.98 26.45
N GLN A 79 41.32 -20.75 26.91
CA GLN A 79 40.44 -19.62 26.58
C GLN A 79 40.45 -19.35 25.07
N PRO A 80 39.28 -19.21 24.42
CA PRO A 80 39.20 -18.98 22.97
C PRO A 80 39.81 -17.63 22.59
N ASP A 81 40.50 -17.57 21.44
CA ASP A 81 41.02 -16.30 20.90
C ASP A 81 39.87 -15.44 20.34
N LEU A 82 39.64 -14.29 20.96
CA LEU A 82 38.58 -13.36 20.62
C LEU A 82 39.03 -12.22 19.69
N LYS A 83 40.32 -12.16 19.28
CA LYS A 83 40.86 -11.08 18.41
C LYS A 83 40.11 -10.89 17.10
N ASN A 84 39.46 -11.93 16.59
CA ASN A 84 38.68 -11.87 15.36
C ASN A 84 37.26 -11.27 15.53
N TYR A 85 36.78 -11.13 16.77
CA TYR A 85 35.42 -10.67 17.11
C TYR A 85 35.42 -9.31 17.83
N VAL A 86 36.39 -8.46 17.51
CA VAL A 86 36.44 -7.06 17.96
C VAL A 86 35.57 -6.16 17.09
N SER A 87 35.16 -5.01 17.63
CA SER A 87 34.34 -4.03 16.92
C SER A 87 34.96 -3.63 15.58
N PRO A 88 34.21 -3.64 14.46
CA PRO A 88 34.71 -3.18 13.17
C PRO A 88 35.15 -1.71 13.16
N PHE A 89 34.56 -0.88 14.03
CA PHE A 89 34.98 0.50 14.23
C PHE A 89 36.40 0.63 14.79
N THR A 90 36.90 -0.37 15.54
CA THR A 90 38.26 -0.37 16.11
C THR A 90 39.29 -1.13 15.25
N TRP A 91 38.94 -1.51 14.02
CA TRP A 91 39.91 -2.11 13.09
C TRP A 91 40.98 -1.11 12.64
N SER A 92 42.20 -1.60 12.40
CA SER A 92 43.29 -0.77 11.88
C SER A 92 42.97 -0.18 10.51
N THR A 93 43.44 1.05 10.26
CA THR A 93 43.21 1.77 9.00
C THR A 93 43.53 0.95 7.74
N PRO A 94 44.66 0.20 7.65
CA PRO A 94 44.94 -0.64 6.49
C PRO A 94 43.85 -1.70 6.22
N ARG A 95 43.27 -2.29 7.28
CA ARG A 95 42.19 -3.29 7.15
C ARG A 95 40.87 -2.66 6.67
N LYS A 96 40.51 -1.48 7.19
CA LYS A 96 39.32 -0.74 6.72
C LYS A 96 39.47 -0.30 5.26
N THR A 97 40.62 0.26 4.91
CA THR A 97 40.96 0.68 3.55
C THR A 97 40.95 -0.49 2.57
N PHE A 98 41.58 -1.62 2.91
CA PHE A 98 41.58 -2.83 2.07
C PHE A 98 40.15 -3.39 1.86
N THR A 99 39.33 -3.46 2.91
CA THR A 99 37.93 -3.91 2.82
C THR A 99 37.11 -2.98 1.91
N THR A 100 37.36 -1.67 1.98
CA THR A 100 36.72 -0.66 1.12
C THR A 100 37.14 -0.84 -0.34
N TRP A 101 38.44 -0.99 -0.62
CA TRP A 101 38.96 -1.23 -1.97
C TRP A 101 38.39 -2.50 -2.61
N LEU A 102 38.33 -3.61 -1.86
CA LEU A 102 37.75 -4.87 -2.33
C LEU A 102 36.25 -4.71 -2.64
N SER A 103 35.53 -3.90 -1.85
CA SER A 103 34.12 -3.56 -2.07
C SER A 103 33.92 -2.66 -3.30
N CYS A 104 34.80 -1.68 -3.52
CA CYS A 104 34.80 -0.86 -4.72
C CYS A 104 35.11 -1.69 -5.98
N ALA A 105 36.06 -2.63 -5.91
CA ALA A 105 36.40 -3.51 -7.03
C ALA A 105 35.20 -4.35 -7.50
N VAL A 106 34.43 -4.96 -6.58
CA VAL A 106 33.21 -5.69 -6.97
C VAL A 106 32.12 -4.77 -7.51
N THR A 107 32.08 -3.51 -7.05
CA THR A 107 31.19 -2.49 -7.60
C THR A 107 31.55 -2.17 -9.05
N VAL A 108 32.84 -1.97 -9.37
CA VAL A 108 33.33 -1.73 -10.75
C VAL A 108 32.93 -2.89 -11.66
N VAL A 109 33.27 -4.13 -11.28
CA VAL A 109 32.99 -5.32 -12.11
C VAL A 109 31.48 -5.53 -12.29
N THR A 110 30.68 -5.26 -11.27
CA THR A 110 29.21 -5.34 -11.38
C THR A 110 28.67 -4.33 -12.40
N ALA A 111 29.05 -3.05 -12.27
CA ALA A 111 28.62 -1.99 -13.18
C ALA A 111 29.14 -2.19 -14.62
N TYR A 112 30.35 -2.73 -14.75
CA TYR A 112 30.94 -3.18 -16.01
C TYR A 112 30.02 -4.18 -16.73
N THR A 113 29.55 -5.24 -16.06
CA THR A 113 28.63 -6.23 -16.69
C THR A 113 27.26 -5.66 -17.09
N ALA A 114 26.84 -4.54 -16.49
CA ALA A 114 25.60 -3.89 -16.86
C ALA A 114 25.75 -3.18 -18.23
N GLY A 115 26.79 -2.37 -18.40
CA GLY A 115 27.03 -1.60 -19.62
C GLY A 115 27.60 -2.40 -20.78
N SER A 116 28.41 -3.42 -20.52
CA SER A 116 29.00 -4.28 -21.57
C SER A 116 27.98 -5.02 -22.46
N TYR A 117 26.71 -5.06 -22.07
CA TYR A 117 25.66 -5.72 -22.83
C TYR A 117 25.28 -4.96 -24.13
N SER A 118 25.50 -3.63 -24.19
CA SER A 118 25.01 -2.81 -25.30
C SER A 118 25.84 -2.90 -26.59
N PRO A 119 27.18 -2.79 -26.61
CA PRO A 119 27.94 -2.82 -27.87
C PRO A 119 27.75 -4.07 -28.74
N PRO A 120 27.65 -5.30 -28.20
CA PRO A 120 27.37 -6.49 -29.02
C PRO A 120 25.90 -6.62 -29.46
N SER A 121 25.02 -5.65 -29.18
CA SER A 121 23.57 -5.79 -29.39
C SER A 121 23.17 -6.12 -30.82
N GLN A 122 23.85 -5.57 -31.83
CA GLN A 122 23.61 -5.92 -33.24
C GLN A 122 23.98 -7.39 -33.53
N GLN A 123 25.15 -7.86 -33.10
CA GLN A 123 25.56 -9.25 -33.31
C GLN A 123 24.63 -10.27 -32.62
N MET A 124 24.08 -9.89 -31.46
CA MET A 124 23.08 -10.71 -30.75
C MET A 124 21.70 -10.66 -31.44
N SER A 125 21.31 -9.51 -31.97
CA SER A 125 20.08 -9.29 -32.75
C SER A 125 20.08 -10.16 -34.02
N GLU A 126 21.18 -10.17 -34.76
CA GLU A 126 21.39 -11.00 -35.96
C GLU A 126 21.46 -12.49 -35.63
N TYR A 127 22.15 -12.89 -34.55
CA TYR A 127 22.30 -14.30 -34.18
C TYR A 127 20.99 -14.98 -33.73
N TRP A 128 20.05 -14.23 -33.15
CA TRP A 128 18.77 -14.74 -32.66
C TRP A 128 17.56 -14.39 -33.53
N ASP A 129 17.76 -13.64 -34.63
CA ASP A 129 16.69 -13.10 -35.48
C ASP A 129 15.62 -12.33 -34.69
N VAL A 130 16.08 -11.43 -33.83
CA VAL A 130 15.22 -10.56 -32.99
C VAL A 130 15.64 -9.10 -33.12
N SER A 131 14.72 -8.16 -32.89
CA SER A 131 15.05 -6.73 -32.96
C SER A 131 16.07 -6.28 -31.90
N GLN A 132 16.83 -5.22 -32.18
CA GLN A 132 17.73 -4.61 -31.19
C GLN A 132 16.99 -4.13 -29.93
N ILE A 133 15.72 -3.72 -30.04
CA ILE A 133 14.88 -3.38 -28.89
C ILE A 133 14.63 -4.63 -28.03
N ALA A 134 14.36 -5.78 -28.64
CA ALA A 134 14.26 -7.05 -27.92
C ALA A 134 15.59 -7.41 -27.24
N ILE A 135 16.74 -7.17 -27.87
CA ILE A 135 18.03 -7.33 -27.20
C ILE A 135 18.15 -6.40 -25.97
N TYR A 136 17.78 -5.11 -26.06
CA TYR A 136 17.83 -4.21 -24.91
C TYR A 136 16.92 -4.63 -23.73
N VAL A 137 15.92 -5.50 -23.92
CA VAL A 137 15.20 -6.16 -22.81
C VAL A 137 16.15 -6.94 -21.89
N GLY A 138 17.31 -7.42 -22.37
CA GLY A 138 18.37 -8.01 -21.54
C GLY A 138 19.09 -7.02 -20.61
N ILE A 139 18.93 -5.71 -20.81
CA ILE A 139 19.31 -4.68 -19.82
C ILE A 139 18.16 -4.50 -18.82
N THR A 140 16.90 -4.52 -19.30
CA THR A 140 15.69 -4.47 -18.45
C THR A 140 15.59 -5.65 -17.50
N THR A 141 15.85 -6.90 -17.92
CA THR A 141 15.78 -8.06 -17.02
C THR A 141 16.88 -8.04 -15.97
N PHE A 142 18.10 -7.67 -16.36
CA PHE A 142 19.21 -7.47 -15.41
C PHE A 142 18.85 -6.40 -14.37
N THR A 143 18.41 -5.23 -14.79
CA THR A 143 18.02 -4.15 -13.87
C THR A 143 16.79 -4.49 -13.02
N THR A 144 15.84 -5.28 -13.53
CA THR A 144 14.70 -5.77 -12.74
C THR A 144 15.17 -6.72 -11.62
N GLY A 145 16.04 -7.68 -11.93
CA GLY A 145 16.67 -8.52 -10.90
C GLY A 145 17.47 -7.70 -9.89
N PHE A 146 18.15 -6.66 -10.37
CA PHE A 146 18.90 -5.71 -9.57
C PHE A 146 18.02 -4.83 -8.66
N ALA A 147 16.79 -4.54 -9.08
CA ALA A 147 15.82 -3.73 -8.35
C ALA A 147 15.13 -4.51 -7.23
N VAL A 148 14.75 -5.77 -7.50
CA VAL A 148 13.94 -6.60 -6.59
C VAL A 148 14.79 -7.28 -5.51
N ALA A 149 15.94 -7.84 -5.87
CA ALA A 149 16.75 -8.64 -4.94
C ALA A 149 17.19 -7.91 -3.65
N PRO A 150 17.58 -6.62 -3.66
CA PRO A 150 17.96 -5.89 -2.44
C PRO A 150 16.89 -5.85 -1.35
N MET A 151 15.59 -5.91 -1.70
CA MET A 151 14.48 -5.90 -0.73
C MET A 151 14.52 -7.11 0.23
N VAL A 152 15.00 -8.25 -0.27
CA VAL A 152 15.10 -9.50 0.50
C VAL A 152 16.52 -9.70 1.02
N LEU A 153 17.54 -9.31 0.25
CA LEU A 153 18.94 -9.53 0.59
C LEU A 153 19.47 -8.57 1.66
N ALA A 154 19.01 -7.32 1.73
CA ALA A 154 19.48 -6.36 2.75
C ALA A 154 19.18 -6.84 4.18
N PRO A 155 17.93 -7.19 4.55
CA PRO A 155 17.60 -7.71 5.88
C PRO A 155 18.30 -9.05 6.17
N PHE A 156 18.37 -9.93 5.17
CA PHE A 156 19.07 -11.22 5.32
C PHE A 156 20.57 -11.01 5.65
N SER A 157 21.21 -9.98 5.08
CA SER A 157 22.58 -9.59 5.42
C SER A 157 22.72 -8.91 6.79
N GLU A 158 21.65 -8.34 7.35
CA GLU A 158 21.66 -7.77 8.70
C GLU A 158 21.52 -8.85 9.79
N LEU A 159 20.79 -9.93 9.50
CA LEU A 159 20.67 -11.12 10.35
C LEU A 159 21.90 -12.04 10.29
N ASN A 160 22.33 -12.39 9.08
CA ASN A 160 23.30 -13.47 8.86
C ASN A 160 24.72 -12.97 8.60
N GLY A 161 24.90 -11.65 8.50
CA GLY A 161 26.17 -10.99 8.21
C GLY A 161 26.32 -10.61 6.74
N ARG A 162 27.22 -9.67 6.47
CA ARG A 162 27.51 -9.20 5.10
C ARG A 162 28.27 -10.27 4.32
N LYS A 163 29.22 -10.99 4.93
CA LYS A 163 30.10 -11.93 4.22
C LYS A 163 29.34 -13.08 3.54
N PRO A 164 28.43 -13.82 4.22
CA PRO A 164 27.76 -14.96 3.59
C PRO A 164 26.92 -14.54 2.37
N VAL A 165 26.28 -13.38 2.44
CA VAL A 165 25.48 -12.84 1.33
C VAL A 165 26.36 -12.45 0.15
N PHE A 166 27.46 -11.72 0.37
CA PHE A 166 28.43 -11.37 -0.68
C PHE A 166 28.99 -12.59 -1.42
N VAL A 167 29.32 -13.67 -0.68
CA VAL A 167 29.84 -14.90 -1.30
C VAL A 167 28.74 -15.64 -2.08
N ALA A 168 27.56 -15.85 -1.48
CA ALA A 168 26.48 -16.59 -2.13
C ALA A 168 25.97 -15.89 -3.41
N THR A 169 25.74 -14.58 -3.36
CA THR A 169 25.29 -13.83 -4.54
C THR A 169 26.41 -13.64 -5.57
N GLY A 170 27.68 -13.61 -5.13
CA GLY A 170 28.85 -13.63 -6.00
C GLY A 170 28.98 -14.91 -6.81
N ILE A 171 28.79 -16.08 -6.18
CA ILE A 171 28.78 -17.37 -6.88
C ILE A 171 27.64 -17.40 -7.91
N LEU A 172 26.42 -16.99 -7.53
CA LEU A 172 25.30 -16.86 -8.46
C LEU A 172 25.64 -15.93 -9.64
N PHE A 173 26.26 -14.78 -9.37
CA PHE A 173 26.65 -13.80 -10.38
C PHE A 173 27.63 -14.40 -11.40
N VAL A 174 28.69 -15.07 -10.94
CA VAL A 174 29.68 -15.76 -11.78
C VAL A 174 29.03 -16.84 -12.65
N VAL A 175 28.19 -17.70 -12.05
CA VAL A 175 27.46 -18.75 -12.79
C VAL A 175 26.58 -18.14 -13.88
N CYS A 176 25.88 -17.04 -13.59
CA CYS A 176 25.02 -16.38 -14.57
C CYS A 176 25.80 -15.75 -15.74
N GLN A 177 27.04 -15.26 -15.54
CA GLN A 177 27.87 -14.81 -16.66
C GLN A 177 28.27 -15.97 -17.57
N LEU A 178 28.60 -17.14 -17.01
CA LEU A 178 28.85 -18.34 -17.80
C LEU A 178 27.60 -18.75 -18.60
N CYS A 179 26.42 -18.73 -17.99
CA CYS A 179 25.15 -18.98 -18.67
C CYS A 179 24.90 -17.98 -19.83
N CYS A 180 25.19 -16.69 -19.64
CA CYS A 180 25.10 -15.69 -20.71
C CYS A 180 26.09 -15.96 -21.86
N ALA A 181 27.29 -16.46 -21.58
CA ALA A 181 28.28 -16.80 -22.60
C ALA A 181 27.87 -18.03 -23.44
N VAL A 182 27.37 -19.09 -22.79
CA VAL A 182 27.08 -20.39 -23.45
C VAL A 182 25.66 -20.52 -24.00
N THR A 183 24.72 -19.64 -23.62
CA THR A 183 23.34 -19.75 -24.07
C THR A 183 23.22 -19.70 -25.59
N ARG A 184 22.30 -20.52 -26.10
CA ARG A 184 21.91 -20.57 -27.52
C ARG A 184 20.52 -19.99 -27.76
N SER A 185 19.72 -19.75 -26.72
CA SER A 185 18.37 -19.19 -26.84
C SER A 185 18.29 -17.79 -26.23
N TYR A 186 17.55 -16.91 -26.92
CA TYR A 186 17.26 -15.56 -26.44
C TYR A 186 16.48 -15.56 -25.10
N PRO A 187 15.45 -16.40 -24.87
CA PRO A 187 14.84 -16.54 -23.54
C PRO A 187 15.83 -16.98 -22.46
N GLY A 188 16.77 -17.88 -22.78
CA GLY A 188 17.84 -18.28 -21.87
C GLY A 188 18.78 -17.13 -21.50
N MET A 189 19.08 -16.24 -22.46
CA MET A 189 19.81 -14.99 -22.21
C MET A 189 19.03 -14.06 -21.26
N LEU A 190 17.73 -13.86 -21.48
CA LEU A 190 16.91 -13.00 -20.61
C LEU A 190 16.85 -13.51 -19.16
N VAL A 191 16.68 -14.82 -18.96
CA VAL A 191 16.66 -15.47 -17.63
C VAL A 191 18.03 -15.39 -16.96
N ALA A 192 19.11 -15.72 -17.67
CA ALA A 192 20.47 -15.62 -17.13
C ALA A 192 20.81 -14.16 -16.74
N ARG A 193 20.37 -13.17 -17.53
CA ARG A 193 20.52 -11.75 -17.22
C ARG A 193 19.73 -11.32 -15.99
N PHE A 194 18.51 -11.81 -15.78
CA PHE A 194 17.75 -11.55 -14.55
C PHE A 194 18.51 -12.04 -13.30
N PHE A 195 18.97 -13.29 -13.29
CA PHE A 195 19.70 -13.85 -12.15
C PHE A 195 21.11 -13.24 -11.99
N ALA A 196 21.77 -12.81 -13.07
CA ALA A 196 22.97 -11.97 -12.98
C ALA A 196 22.65 -10.62 -12.30
N GLY A 197 21.50 -10.02 -12.59
CA GLY A 197 21.01 -8.82 -11.90
C GLY A 197 20.82 -9.05 -10.40
N VAL A 198 20.16 -10.15 -10.02
CA VAL A 198 19.99 -10.60 -8.62
C VAL A 198 21.35 -10.75 -7.93
N GLY A 199 22.27 -11.50 -8.55
CA GLY A 199 23.60 -11.78 -7.99
C GLY A 199 24.49 -10.54 -7.83
N GLY A 200 24.47 -9.64 -8.83
CA GLY A 200 25.23 -8.40 -8.83
C GLY A 200 24.69 -7.33 -7.87
N SER A 201 23.38 -7.35 -7.58
CA SER A 201 22.70 -6.32 -6.78
C SER A 201 23.37 -6.03 -5.42
N THR A 202 23.84 -7.08 -4.75
CA THR A 202 24.54 -7.01 -3.46
C THR A 202 25.74 -6.06 -3.49
N PHE A 203 26.52 -6.09 -4.58
CA PHE A 203 27.77 -5.34 -4.71
C PHE A 203 27.56 -3.85 -4.98
N SER A 204 26.35 -3.43 -5.35
CA SER A 204 26.00 -2.01 -5.44
C SER A 204 25.13 -1.55 -4.25
N THR A 205 24.30 -2.40 -3.67
CA THR A 205 23.36 -1.95 -2.62
C THR A 205 23.89 -2.11 -1.21
N MET A 206 24.69 -3.14 -0.93
CA MET A 206 25.16 -3.43 0.42
C MET A 206 26.50 -2.76 0.77
N VAL A 207 27.28 -2.30 -0.22
CA VAL A 207 28.63 -1.74 0.01
C VAL A 207 28.58 -0.47 0.87
N GLY A 208 27.61 0.43 0.67
CA GLY A 208 27.44 1.56 1.59
C GLY A 208 27.02 1.16 3.00
N GLY A 209 26.37 -0.01 3.16
CA GLY A 209 26.14 -0.66 4.45
C GLY A 209 27.43 -1.16 5.08
N VAL A 210 28.28 -1.85 4.32
CA VAL A 210 29.63 -2.29 4.74
C VAL A 210 30.50 -1.11 5.17
N VAL A 211 30.50 -0.01 4.40
CA VAL A 211 31.17 1.25 4.76
C VAL A 211 30.61 1.84 6.06
N SER A 212 29.29 1.80 6.24
CA SER A 212 28.63 2.29 7.45
C SER A 212 28.88 1.42 8.69
N ASP A 213 29.09 0.12 8.50
CA ASP A 213 29.43 -0.83 9.56
C ASP A 213 30.91 -0.67 10.04
N ILE A 214 31.80 0.01 9.28
CA ILE A 214 33.24 0.17 9.64
C ILE A 214 33.73 1.63 9.83
N TYR A 215 33.02 2.64 9.31
CA TYR A 215 33.33 4.07 9.46
C TYR A 215 32.20 4.85 10.15
N HIS A 216 32.57 5.70 11.10
CA HIS A 216 31.67 6.68 11.71
C HIS A 216 31.22 7.74 10.69
N THR A 217 30.12 8.42 10.98
CA THR A 217 29.46 9.36 10.07
C THR A 217 30.38 10.49 9.57
N GLU A 218 31.30 10.96 10.40
CA GLU A 218 32.23 12.05 10.10
C GLU A 218 33.27 11.69 9.04
N ASP A 219 33.78 10.45 9.08
CA ASP A 219 34.80 9.93 8.15
C ASP A 219 34.22 9.27 6.89
N ARG A 220 32.89 9.10 6.83
CA ARG A 220 32.21 8.25 5.83
C ARG A 220 32.31 8.76 4.39
N ASN A 221 32.45 10.06 4.17
CA ASN A 221 32.32 10.66 2.85
C ASN A 221 33.39 10.18 1.85
N THR A 222 34.66 10.08 2.27
CA THR A 222 35.74 9.63 1.35
C THR A 222 35.54 8.17 0.88
N PRO A 223 35.27 7.18 1.74
CA PRO A 223 34.84 5.84 1.33
C PRO A 223 33.61 5.84 0.41
N MET A 224 32.60 6.68 0.68
CA MET A 224 31.37 6.72 -0.11
C MET A 224 31.58 7.36 -1.50
N ALA A 225 32.45 8.36 -1.61
CA ALA A 225 32.89 8.95 -2.88
C ALA A 225 33.63 7.91 -3.75
N LEU A 226 34.54 7.14 -3.16
CA LEU A 226 35.25 6.04 -3.86
C LEU A 226 34.27 4.96 -4.36
N PHE A 227 33.28 4.58 -3.55
CA PHE A 227 32.23 3.64 -3.95
C PHE A 227 31.34 4.20 -5.08
N SER A 228 30.93 5.47 -4.97
CA SER A 228 30.13 6.14 -6.01
C SER A 228 30.89 6.23 -7.32
N GLY A 229 32.19 6.56 -7.25
CA GLY A 229 33.10 6.59 -8.39
C GLY A 229 33.28 5.23 -9.04
N ALA A 230 33.45 4.18 -8.24
CA ALA A 230 33.54 2.80 -8.73
C ALA A 230 32.31 2.38 -9.56
N ALA A 231 31.11 2.76 -9.12
CA ALA A 231 29.88 2.45 -9.85
C ALA A 231 29.81 3.16 -11.22
N LEU A 232 30.05 4.47 -11.29
CA LEU A 232 30.00 5.19 -12.57
C LEU A 232 31.18 4.85 -13.48
N PHE A 233 32.37 4.62 -12.92
CA PHE A 233 33.56 4.19 -13.67
C PHE A 233 33.35 2.82 -14.32
N GLY A 234 32.85 1.83 -13.56
CA GLY A 234 32.51 0.52 -14.13
C GLY A 234 31.44 0.61 -15.23
N THR A 235 30.44 1.49 -15.05
CA THR A 235 29.38 1.73 -16.04
C THR A 235 29.95 2.20 -17.39
N GLY A 236 30.96 3.08 -17.40
CA GLY A 236 31.66 3.52 -18.61
C GLY A 236 32.68 2.51 -19.16
N LEU A 237 33.37 1.78 -18.27
CA LEU A 237 34.34 0.76 -18.63
C LEU A 237 33.68 -0.41 -19.40
N GLY A 238 32.44 -0.75 -19.04
CA GLY A 238 31.67 -1.84 -19.64
C GLY A 238 31.58 -1.77 -21.16
N PRO A 239 30.99 -0.71 -21.74
CA PRO A 239 30.94 -0.49 -23.18
C PRO A 239 32.32 -0.32 -23.83
N MET A 240 33.28 0.29 -23.14
CA MET A 240 34.62 0.54 -23.65
C MET A 240 35.38 -0.76 -23.99
N CYS A 241 35.43 -1.72 -23.05
CA CYS A 241 36.10 -3.01 -23.30
C CYS A 241 35.26 -3.92 -24.20
N SER A 242 33.94 -3.98 -23.99
CA SER A 242 33.05 -4.87 -24.76
C SER A 242 32.92 -4.45 -26.22
N GLY A 243 32.98 -3.15 -26.54
CA GLY A 243 33.01 -2.66 -27.92
C GLY A 243 34.25 -3.16 -28.67
N PHE A 244 35.42 -3.12 -28.02
CA PHE A 244 36.65 -3.70 -28.57
C PHE A 244 36.55 -5.23 -28.76
N ILE A 245 36.10 -5.97 -27.74
CA ILE A 245 35.97 -7.43 -27.80
C ILE A 245 34.96 -7.87 -28.87
N ALA A 246 33.82 -7.17 -28.99
CA ALA A 246 32.81 -7.47 -29.99
C ALA A 246 33.29 -7.15 -31.41
N GLN A 247 34.03 -6.06 -31.61
CA GLN A 247 34.55 -5.66 -32.93
C GLN A 247 35.58 -6.64 -33.50
N HIS A 248 36.41 -7.27 -32.65
CA HIS A 248 37.54 -8.12 -33.08
C HIS A 248 37.33 -9.62 -32.91
N ILE A 249 36.37 -10.07 -32.09
CA ILE A 249 36.18 -11.50 -31.80
C ILE A 249 34.70 -11.92 -31.96
N SER A 250 33.88 -11.74 -30.93
CA SER A 250 32.42 -11.98 -30.95
C SER A 250 31.79 -11.59 -29.62
N TRP A 251 30.47 -11.36 -29.63
CA TRP A 251 29.68 -11.07 -28.44
C TRP A 251 29.85 -12.07 -27.28
N ARG A 252 30.11 -13.35 -27.55
CA ARG A 252 30.28 -14.37 -26.50
C ARG A 252 31.51 -14.13 -25.64
N TRP A 253 32.59 -13.59 -26.22
CA TRP A 253 33.81 -13.29 -25.48
C TRP A 253 33.65 -12.14 -24.48
N VAL A 254 32.67 -11.26 -24.66
CA VAL A 254 32.30 -10.25 -23.65
C VAL A 254 31.90 -10.94 -22.35
N PHE A 255 31.08 -11.99 -22.42
CA PHE A 255 30.64 -12.75 -21.24
C PHE A 255 31.71 -13.73 -20.71
N TYR A 256 32.58 -14.29 -21.56
CA TYR A 256 33.71 -15.11 -21.08
C TYR A 256 34.72 -14.29 -20.28
N VAL A 257 35.05 -13.07 -20.73
CA VAL A 257 35.91 -12.14 -19.96
C VAL A 257 35.25 -11.79 -18.64
N GLN A 258 33.95 -11.44 -18.64
CA GLN A 258 33.20 -11.18 -17.40
C GLN A 258 33.20 -12.38 -16.45
N PHE A 259 33.04 -13.61 -16.94
CA PHE A 259 33.10 -14.82 -16.12
C PHE A 259 34.46 -14.97 -15.42
N ILE A 260 35.56 -14.72 -16.13
CA ILE A 260 36.92 -14.77 -15.59
C ILE A 260 37.13 -13.67 -14.54
N ASP A 261 36.83 -12.41 -14.88
CA ASP A 261 37.01 -11.25 -14.01
C ASP A 261 36.17 -11.37 -12.73
N CYS A 262 34.89 -11.76 -12.86
CA CYS A 262 34.02 -12.01 -11.72
C CYS A 262 34.53 -13.19 -10.90
N GLY A 263 34.95 -14.29 -11.53
CA GLY A 263 35.42 -15.49 -10.85
C GLY A 263 36.64 -15.24 -9.95
N LEU A 264 37.66 -14.57 -10.50
CA LEU A 264 38.87 -14.18 -9.76
C LEU A 264 38.54 -13.24 -8.59
N LEU A 265 37.63 -12.28 -8.81
CA LEU A 265 37.29 -11.30 -7.80
C LEU A 265 36.41 -11.88 -6.68
N ILE A 266 35.44 -12.76 -6.99
CA ILE A 266 34.63 -13.45 -5.98
C ILE A 266 35.47 -14.46 -5.19
N LEU A 267 36.50 -15.08 -5.79
CA LEU A 267 37.50 -15.85 -5.06
C LEU A 267 38.25 -14.97 -4.04
N ALA A 268 38.70 -13.78 -4.46
CA ALA A 268 39.33 -12.82 -3.54
C ALA A 268 38.39 -12.34 -2.42
N VAL A 269 37.11 -12.08 -2.71
CA VAL A 269 36.10 -11.79 -1.67
C VAL A 269 35.96 -12.95 -0.69
N THR A 270 35.86 -14.19 -1.18
CA THR A 270 35.68 -15.38 -0.35
C THR A 270 36.84 -15.56 0.65
N ILE A 271 38.08 -15.34 0.19
CA ILE A 271 39.30 -15.47 1.01
C ILE A 271 39.46 -14.27 1.96
N PHE A 272 39.48 -13.05 1.43
CA PHE A 272 39.96 -11.87 2.14
C PHE A 272 38.87 -11.03 2.80
N PHE A 273 37.64 -11.01 2.28
CA PHE A 273 36.54 -10.27 2.92
C PHE A 273 36.24 -10.91 4.29
N LYS A 274 36.11 -10.09 5.32
CA LYS A 274 35.77 -10.50 6.69
C LYS A 274 34.39 -9.96 7.05
N GLU A 275 33.74 -10.59 8.02
CA GLU A 275 32.45 -10.10 8.48
C GLU A 275 32.58 -8.70 9.09
N THR A 276 31.72 -7.78 8.67
CA THR A 276 31.71 -6.37 9.11
C THR A 276 30.50 -6.05 9.99
N ARG A 277 29.47 -6.89 10.05
CA ARG A 277 28.28 -6.61 10.87
C ARG A 277 28.56 -6.84 12.36
N GLY A 278 28.58 -5.76 13.13
CA GLY A 278 28.88 -5.78 14.57
C GLY A 278 27.99 -6.73 15.39
N SER A 279 26.67 -6.71 15.19
CA SER A 279 25.74 -7.62 15.90
C SER A 279 26.08 -9.10 15.68
N VAL A 280 26.41 -9.48 14.45
CA VAL A 280 26.72 -10.88 14.08
C VAL A 280 28.06 -11.32 14.69
N LEU A 281 29.07 -10.44 14.68
CA LEU A 281 30.34 -10.69 15.38
C LEU A 281 30.14 -10.88 16.90
N LEU A 282 29.24 -10.10 17.49
CA LEU A 282 28.90 -10.15 18.91
C LEU A 282 28.14 -11.44 19.27
N SER A 283 27.18 -11.87 18.44
CA SER A 283 26.52 -13.19 18.57
C SER A 283 27.51 -14.35 18.45
N GLN A 284 28.48 -14.26 17.53
CA GLN A 284 29.54 -15.26 17.39
C GLN A 284 30.47 -15.28 18.62
N LYS A 285 30.87 -14.12 19.14
CA LYS A 285 31.63 -13.97 20.40
C LYS A 285 30.89 -14.62 21.57
N ALA A 286 29.59 -14.35 21.73
CA ALA A 286 28.75 -14.93 22.77
C ALA A 286 28.64 -16.46 22.67
N LYS A 287 28.39 -17.00 21.46
CA LYS A 287 28.33 -18.46 21.23
C LYS A 287 29.64 -19.15 21.59
N ILE A 288 30.78 -18.58 21.18
CA ILE A 288 32.10 -19.15 21.47
C ILE A 288 32.38 -19.13 22.98
N LEU A 289 32.12 -18.00 23.66
CA LEU A 289 32.25 -17.89 25.11
C LEU A 289 31.35 -18.89 25.87
N ASN A 290 30.08 -19.01 25.48
CA ASN A 290 29.15 -19.96 26.09
C ASN A 290 29.60 -21.42 25.88
N SER A 291 30.07 -21.77 24.69
CA SER A 291 30.61 -23.12 24.41
C SER A 291 31.88 -23.42 25.23
N TRP A 292 32.72 -22.41 25.50
CA TRP A 292 33.88 -22.54 26.39
C TRP A 292 33.46 -22.72 27.85
N TYR A 293 32.45 -21.98 28.34
CA TYR A 293 31.90 -22.19 29.68
C TYR A 293 31.28 -23.59 29.84
N GLU A 294 30.53 -24.08 28.85
CA GLU A 294 30.01 -25.46 28.84
C GLU A 294 31.12 -26.51 28.82
N ALA A 295 32.21 -26.28 28.09
CA ALA A 295 33.37 -27.16 28.10
C ALA A 295 34.09 -27.17 29.47
N ARG A 296 34.12 -26.04 30.19
CA ARG A 296 34.68 -25.96 31.56
C ARG A 296 33.79 -26.66 32.59
N GLU A 297 32.47 -26.46 32.50
CA GLU A 297 31.50 -27.10 33.39
C GLU A 297 31.55 -28.64 33.27
N LYS A 298 31.74 -29.18 32.06
CA LYS A 298 31.94 -30.62 31.81
C LYS A 298 33.18 -31.22 32.48
N VAL A 299 34.15 -30.41 32.89
CA VAL A 299 35.39 -30.83 33.57
C VAL A 299 35.33 -30.52 35.09
N GLY A 300 34.16 -30.10 35.60
CA GLY A 300 33.95 -29.77 37.01
C GLY A 300 34.46 -28.39 37.44
N LEU A 301 34.82 -27.51 36.51
CA LEU A 301 35.26 -26.14 36.78
C LEU A 301 34.09 -25.16 36.63
N VAL A 302 33.47 -24.78 37.76
CA VAL A 302 32.32 -23.86 37.80
C VAL A 302 32.69 -22.55 38.51
N GLY A 303 32.12 -21.43 38.04
CA GLY A 303 32.23 -20.10 38.63
C GLY A 303 33.11 -19.12 37.84
N LEU A 304 32.58 -17.92 37.64
CA LEU A 304 33.29 -16.74 37.11
C LEU A 304 33.12 -15.58 38.08
N GLU A 305 34.19 -14.83 38.30
CA GLU A 305 34.24 -13.75 39.29
C GLU A 305 33.58 -12.48 38.71
N MET A 306 32.35 -12.20 39.14
CA MET A 306 31.56 -11.04 38.69
C MET A 306 31.60 -9.92 39.74
N VAL A 307 31.69 -8.67 39.28
CA VAL A 307 31.48 -7.47 40.12
C VAL A 307 30.02 -7.06 40.00
N LEU A 308 29.32 -6.94 41.13
CA LEU A 308 27.86 -6.72 41.14
C LEU A 308 27.41 -5.28 41.37
N ASP A 309 28.19 -4.49 42.12
CA ASP A 309 27.84 -3.12 42.52
C ASP A 309 29.00 -2.14 42.30
N SER A 310 28.68 -0.84 42.29
CA SER A 310 29.64 0.27 42.21
C SER A 310 30.64 0.36 43.38
N GLU A 311 30.50 -0.48 44.40
CA GLU A 311 31.44 -0.65 45.52
C GLU A 311 32.46 -1.78 45.32
N GLY A 312 32.47 -2.45 44.16
CA GLY A 312 33.54 -3.39 43.77
C GLY A 312 33.46 -4.79 44.43
N LYS A 313 32.32 -5.14 45.03
CA LYS A 313 32.11 -6.45 45.67
C LYS A 313 32.07 -7.56 44.62
N LYS A 314 32.94 -8.56 44.79
CA LYS A 314 33.10 -9.69 43.87
C LYS A 314 32.36 -10.93 44.35
N GLN A 315 31.61 -11.59 43.47
CA GLN A 315 30.93 -12.85 43.75
C GLN A 315 31.10 -13.83 42.58
N SER A 316 31.32 -15.11 42.90
CA SER A 316 31.41 -16.16 41.88
C SER A 316 30.01 -16.57 41.41
N GLN A 317 29.76 -16.52 40.10
CA GLN A 317 28.47 -16.85 39.49
C GLN A 317 28.62 -17.78 38.28
N ARG A 318 27.57 -18.54 37.97
CA ARG A 318 27.47 -19.38 36.78
C ARG A 318 26.74 -18.61 35.67
N ILE A 319 27.48 -18.04 34.73
CA ILE A 319 26.93 -17.13 33.73
C ILE A 319 26.79 -17.72 32.31
N ARG A 320 25.92 -17.11 31.51
CA ARG A 320 25.86 -17.23 30.05
C ARG A 320 25.64 -15.87 29.41
N TRP A 321 26.28 -15.63 28.27
CA TRP A 321 26.12 -14.39 27.51
C TRP A 321 24.93 -14.47 26.56
N LYS A 322 24.11 -13.42 26.58
CA LYS A 322 23.10 -13.09 25.56
C LYS A 322 23.52 -11.84 24.80
N VAL A 323 22.91 -11.62 23.64
CA VAL A 323 23.07 -10.37 22.88
C VAL A 323 21.68 -9.80 22.64
N GLU A 324 21.48 -8.53 22.95
CA GLU A 324 20.18 -7.84 22.84
C GLU A 324 19.60 -7.95 21.41
N SER A 325 20.45 -7.79 20.39
CA SER A 325 20.09 -7.96 18.97
C SER A 325 19.77 -9.39 18.53
N ASP A 326 19.85 -10.38 19.44
CA ASP A 326 19.41 -11.75 19.21
C ASP A 326 18.01 -12.01 19.80
N GLU A 327 17.60 -11.25 20.82
CA GLU A 327 16.25 -11.32 21.40
C GLU A 327 15.25 -10.39 20.69
N GLU A 328 15.68 -9.27 20.11
CA GLU A 328 14.86 -8.44 19.20
C GLU A 328 14.51 -9.13 17.85
N ARG A 329 14.95 -10.37 17.60
CA ARG A 329 14.82 -11.03 16.29
C ARG A 329 13.40 -11.52 16.03
N GLU A 330 12.68 -10.77 15.21
CA GLU A 330 11.42 -11.23 14.62
C GLU A 330 11.61 -12.47 13.74
N SER A 331 10.56 -13.30 13.62
CA SER A 331 10.56 -14.48 12.73
C SER A 331 10.95 -14.11 11.29
N LEU A 332 11.66 -15.01 10.59
CA LEU A 332 12.14 -14.78 9.23
C LEU A 332 11.01 -14.36 8.26
N ALA A 333 9.83 -14.96 8.38
CA ALA A 333 8.66 -14.61 7.57
C ALA A 333 8.17 -13.18 7.86
N LYS A 334 8.07 -12.80 9.14
CA LYS A 334 7.70 -11.42 9.54
C LYS A 334 8.75 -10.42 9.04
N MET A 335 10.04 -10.74 9.14
CA MET A 335 11.12 -9.86 8.68
C MET A 335 11.11 -9.67 7.16
N ILE A 336 10.93 -10.74 6.37
CA ILE A 336 10.80 -10.65 4.90
C ILE A 336 9.56 -9.82 4.54
N GLY A 337 8.40 -10.09 5.14
CA GLY A 337 7.18 -9.31 4.90
C GLY A 337 7.35 -7.82 5.22
N VAL A 338 7.91 -7.51 6.39
CA VAL A 338 8.27 -6.15 6.82
C VAL A 338 9.26 -5.49 5.86
N SER A 339 10.16 -6.26 5.25
CA SER A 339 11.24 -5.74 4.42
C SER A 339 10.91 -5.60 2.94
N VAL A 340 9.90 -6.32 2.46
CA VAL A 340 9.22 -6.01 1.20
C VAL A 340 8.31 -4.80 1.40
N TYR A 341 7.53 -4.76 2.48
CA TYR A 341 6.59 -3.66 2.75
C TYR A 341 7.26 -2.31 3.05
N ARG A 342 8.23 -2.27 3.97
CA ARG A 342 8.77 -1.01 4.54
C ARG A 342 9.45 -0.10 3.50
N PRO A 343 10.22 -0.58 2.50
CA PRO A 343 10.74 0.27 1.43
C PRO A 343 9.63 0.97 0.63
N PHE A 344 8.57 0.25 0.23
CA PHE A 344 7.44 0.85 -0.48
C PHE A 344 6.61 1.78 0.41
N HIS A 345 6.42 1.41 1.68
CA HIS A 345 5.77 2.29 2.65
C HIS A 345 6.55 3.60 2.81
N LEU A 346 7.87 3.55 3.05
CA LEU A 346 8.71 4.75 3.11
C LEU A 346 8.66 5.53 1.79
N LEU A 347 8.72 4.88 0.63
CA LEU A 347 8.61 5.54 -0.66
C LEU A 347 7.30 6.32 -0.84
N LEU A 348 6.18 5.82 -0.31
CA LEU A 348 4.86 6.43 -0.46
C LEU A 348 4.51 7.41 0.68
N THR A 349 4.98 7.18 1.91
CA THR A 349 4.63 7.98 3.09
C THR A 349 5.66 9.04 3.48
N GLU A 350 6.90 8.95 3.00
CA GLU A 350 7.98 9.88 3.34
C GLU A 350 8.37 10.73 2.13
N PRO A 351 7.94 12.01 2.06
CA PRO A 351 8.22 12.88 0.91
C PRO A 351 9.72 13.00 0.58
N VAL A 352 10.58 12.99 1.60
CA VAL A 352 12.04 12.98 1.44
C VAL A 352 12.50 11.75 0.63
N VAL A 353 12.04 10.56 1.01
CA VAL A 353 12.39 9.30 0.32
C VAL A 353 11.81 9.31 -1.09
N PHE A 354 10.57 9.75 -1.27
CA PHE A 354 9.94 9.88 -2.59
C PHE A 354 10.75 10.76 -3.55
N PHE A 355 10.98 12.04 -3.20
CA PHE A 355 11.63 12.98 -4.10
C PHE A 355 13.10 12.66 -4.33
N PHE A 356 13.83 12.14 -3.33
CA PHE A 356 15.21 11.68 -3.53
C PHE A 356 15.27 10.42 -4.40
N SER A 357 14.32 9.49 -4.26
CA SER A 357 14.19 8.31 -5.12
C SER A 357 13.85 8.68 -6.56
N LEU A 358 12.98 9.68 -6.78
CA LEU A 358 12.64 10.20 -8.11
C LEU A 358 13.86 10.87 -8.78
N TRP A 359 14.58 11.70 -8.03
CA TRP A 359 15.74 12.44 -8.52
C TRP A 359 16.90 11.53 -8.94
N ILE A 360 17.26 10.56 -8.10
CA ILE A 360 18.27 9.54 -8.45
C ILE A 360 17.78 8.58 -9.54
N ALA A 361 16.49 8.24 -9.55
CA ALA A 361 15.98 7.35 -10.60
C ALA A 361 16.06 8.02 -11.97
N PHE A 362 15.75 9.31 -12.07
CA PHE A 362 15.93 10.05 -13.31
C PHE A 362 17.40 10.14 -13.75
N SER A 363 18.33 10.47 -12.83
CA SER A 363 19.76 10.56 -13.17
C SER A 363 20.33 9.22 -13.64
N TRP A 364 19.88 8.11 -13.05
CA TRP A 364 20.28 6.76 -13.45
C TRP A 364 19.57 6.24 -14.70
N ALA A 365 18.35 6.71 -14.96
CA ALA A 365 17.65 6.46 -16.21
C ALA A 365 18.37 7.14 -17.39
N VAL A 366 18.86 8.36 -17.20
CA VAL A 366 19.78 9.03 -18.14
C VAL A 366 21.10 8.26 -18.28
N LEU A 367 21.67 7.77 -17.18
CA LEU A 367 22.89 6.95 -17.21
C LEU A 367 22.72 5.70 -18.10
N TYR A 368 21.61 4.98 -17.96
CA TYR A 368 21.33 3.77 -18.73
C TYR A 368 20.89 4.06 -20.16
N LEU A 369 20.18 5.17 -20.40
CA LEU A 369 19.86 5.67 -21.74
C LEU A 369 21.12 5.90 -22.58
N SER A 370 22.25 6.30 -21.97
CA SER A 370 23.53 6.47 -22.66
C SER A 370 23.97 5.22 -23.45
N PHE A 371 23.64 4.01 -22.95
CA PHE A 371 23.97 2.75 -23.60
C PHE A 371 23.34 2.60 -24.99
N SER A 372 22.20 3.23 -25.26
CA SER A 372 21.54 3.24 -26.57
C SER A 372 21.75 4.57 -27.30
N ALA A 373 21.82 5.69 -26.56
CA ALA A 373 21.92 7.04 -27.14
C ALA A 373 23.31 7.33 -27.74
N ILE A 374 24.39 6.89 -27.08
CA ILE A 374 25.76 7.11 -27.59
C ILE A 374 25.97 6.36 -28.92
N PRO A 375 25.73 5.02 -29.02
CA PRO A 375 25.82 4.34 -30.31
C PRO A 375 24.93 4.95 -31.40
N LEU A 376 23.70 5.35 -31.05
CA LEU A 376 22.76 5.96 -32.00
C LEU A 376 23.25 7.31 -32.56
N VAL A 377 23.83 8.17 -31.72
CA VAL A 377 24.35 9.48 -32.14
C VAL A 377 25.61 9.34 -32.97
N PHE A 378 26.62 8.65 -32.45
CA PHE A 378 27.97 8.64 -33.04
C PHE A 378 28.03 7.77 -34.29
N THR A 379 27.25 6.68 -34.37
CA THR A 379 27.10 5.92 -35.63
C THR A 379 26.40 6.76 -36.70
N LYS A 380 25.30 7.46 -36.37
CA LYS A 380 24.49 8.18 -37.36
C LYS A 380 25.12 9.48 -37.87
N ASN A 381 25.79 10.23 -36.99
CA ASN A 381 26.28 11.58 -37.29
C ASN A 381 27.80 11.66 -37.49
N HIS A 382 28.55 10.65 -37.02
CA HIS A 382 30.02 10.60 -37.13
C HIS A 382 30.54 9.29 -37.76
N ASN A 383 29.65 8.37 -38.17
CA ASN A 383 29.99 7.08 -38.80
C ASN A 383 30.91 6.17 -37.98
N PHE A 384 30.83 6.25 -36.64
CA PHE A 384 31.68 5.45 -35.74
C PHE A 384 31.34 3.95 -35.81
N ASN A 385 32.37 3.11 -35.79
CA ASN A 385 32.26 1.65 -35.67
C ASN A 385 32.02 1.19 -34.21
N ILE A 386 31.89 -0.11 -33.95
CA ILE A 386 31.54 -0.64 -32.61
C ILE A 386 32.61 -0.31 -31.57
N GLN A 387 33.90 -0.37 -31.95
CA GLN A 387 35.01 -0.01 -31.07
C GLN A 387 35.06 1.50 -30.79
N GLU A 388 34.86 2.34 -31.80
CA GLU A 388 34.86 3.80 -31.67
C GLU A 388 33.69 4.30 -30.80
N ASN A 389 32.49 3.75 -31.00
CA ASN A 389 31.35 3.99 -30.12
C ASN A 389 31.63 3.56 -28.68
N GLY A 390 32.30 2.42 -28.48
CA GLY A 390 32.77 1.97 -27.16
C GLY A 390 33.75 2.96 -26.51
N ALA A 391 34.69 3.51 -27.29
CA ALA A 391 35.69 4.46 -26.80
C ALA A 391 35.07 5.78 -26.28
N VAL A 392 33.92 6.22 -26.80
CA VAL A 392 33.21 7.42 -26.29
C VAL A 392 32.85 7.29 -24.81
N PHE A 393 32.58 6.07 -24.31
CA PHE A 393 32.26 5.83 -22.89
C PHE A 393 33.44 6.08 -21.94
N ALA A 394 34.68 6.26 -22.45
CA ALA A 394 35.79 6.76 -21.66
C ALA A 394 35.51 8.13 -21.03
N ALA A 395 34.63 8.96 -21.63
CA ALA A 395 34.14 10.21 -21.06
C ALA A 395 33.46 10.01 -19.69
N MET A 396 32.71 8.91 -19.51
CA MET A 396 32.08 8.56 -18.24
C MET A 396 33.12 8.14 -17.20
N CYS A 397 34.15 7.39 -17.62
CA CYS A 397 35.28 7.03 -16.77
C CYS A 397 36.03 8.28 -16.27
N VAL A 398 36.34 9.23 -17.18
CA VAL A 398 36.98 10.51 -16.84
C VAL A 398 36.09 11.34 -15.91
N GLY A 399 34.81 11.49 -16.22
CA GLY A 399 33.86 12.24 -15.38
C GLY A 399 33.73 11.65 -13.97
N SER A 400 33.74 10.32 -13.86
CA SER A 400 33.75 9.64 -12.56
C SER A 400 35.03 9.90 -11.76
N ILE A 401 36.21 9.81 -12.40
CA ILE A 401 37.50 10.11 -11.74
C ILE A 401 37.56 11.55 -11.26
N LEU A 402 37.20 12.52 -12.11
CA LEU A 402 37.19 13.94 -11.76
C LEU A 402 36.25 14.22 -10.59
N SER A 403 35.04 13.66 -10.59
CA SER A 403 34.06 13.83 -9.51
C SER A 403 34.50 13.15 -8.21
N THR A 404 35.17 12.00 -8.29
CA THR A 404 35.71 11.30 -7.12
C THR A 404 36.82 12.11 -6.47
N ILE A 405 37.72 12.70 -7.25
CA ILE A 405 38.76 13.60 -6.74
C ILE A 405 38.10 14.84 -6.13
N LEU A 406 37.23 15.52 -6.87
CA LEU A 406 36.55 16.75 -6.46
C LEU A 406 35.81 16.57 -5.11
N SER A 407 34.98 15.53 -4.99
CA SER A 407 34.20 15.22 -3.78
C SER A 407 35.05 14.86 -2.54
N ILE A 408 36.25 14.29 -2.72
CA ILE A 408 37.18 13.98 -1.62
C ILE A 408 37.87 15.25 -1.08
N TYR A 409 38.16 16.22 -1.95
CA TYR A 409 38.87 17.45 -1.55
C TYR A 409 37.93 18.60 -1.16
N GLN A 410 36.76 18.74 -1.79
CA GLN A 410 35.87 19.89 -1.57
C GLN A 410 35.38 20.01 -0.12
N GLU A 411 35.09 18.89 0.55
CA GLU A 411 34.66 18.90 1.96
C GLU A 411 35.79 19.35 2.88
N LYS A 412 37.05 18.98 2.58
CA LYS A 412 38.23 19.41 3.34
C LYS A 412 38.49 20.90 3.17
N VAL A 413 38.41 21.40 1.94
CA VAL A 413 38.57 22.82 1.62
C VAL A 413 37.47 23.64 2.29
N ALA A 414 36.21 23.23 2.19
CA ALA A 414 35.10 24.00 2.77
C ALA A 414 35.05 23.93 4.31
N LYS A 415 35.47 22.82 4.94
CA LYS A 415 35.69 22.77 6.41
C LYS A 415 36.83 23.68 6.87
N HIS A 416 37.77 24.02 5.99
CA HIS A 416 38.87 24.95 6.31
C HIS A 416 38.46 26.43 6.17
N TYR A 417 37.62 26.76 5.18
CA TYR A 417 37.21 28.14 4.88
C TYR A 417 35.80 28.54 5.40
N GLY A 418 35.01 27.61 5.94
CA GLY A 418 33.65 27.92 6.39
C GLY A 418 33.06 26.95 7.41
N ASN A 419 32.04 27.42 8.13
CA ASN A 419 31.33 26.65 9.16
C ASN A 419 30.27 25.73 8.51
N LEU A 420 30.71 24.64 7.90
CA LEU A 420 29.81 23.57 7.43
C LEU A 420 29.09 22.95 8.63
N SER A 421 27.77 23.12 8.69
CA SER A 421 26.92 22.53 9.72
C SER A 421 27.06 21.00 9.72
N SER A 422 27.17 20.39 10.91
CA SER A 422 27.17 18.93 11.10
C SER A 422 25.80 18.27 10.88
N THR A 423 24.82 19.01 10.36
CA THR A 423 23.49 18.50 9.99
C THR A 423 23.52 17.79 8.63
N PRO A 424 22.58 16.84 8.36
CA PRO A 424 22.49 16.19 7.06
C PRO A 424 22.33 17.17 5.88
N GLU A 425 21.63 18.29 6.08
CA GLU A 425 21.48 19.38 5.10
C GLU A 425 22.83 20.02 4.72
N GLY A 426 23.77 20.10 5.66
CA GLY A 426 25.12 20.63 5.41
C GLY A 426 25.87 19.88 4.31
N ARG A 427 25.53 18.60 4.08
CA ARG A 427 26.12 17.76 3.03
C ARG A 427 25.50 18.00 1.64
N LEU A 428 24.34 18.66 1.56
CA LEU A 428 23.64 18.88 0.29
C LEU A 428 24.10 20.13 -0.48
N TYR A 429 24.81 21.09 0.14
CA TYR A 429 25.22 22.34 -0.52
C TYR A 429 25.99 22.13 -1.83
N PHE A 430 26.93 21.17 -1.83
CA PHE A 430 27.68 20.79 -3.04
C PHE A 430 26.77 20.19 -4.11
N ALA A 431 25.92 19.24 -3.71
CA ALA A 431 24.97 18.58 -4.60
C ALA A 431 23.96 19.55 -5.23
N CYS A 432 23.55 20.60 -4.51
CA CYS A 432 22.68 21.66 -5.00
C CYS A 432 23.26 22.42 -6.22
N ILE A 433 24.59 22.50 -6.32
CA ILE A 433 25.31 23.18 -7.40
C ILE A 433 25.76 22.18 -8.47
N GLU A 434 26.48 21.13 -8.06
CA GLU A 434 27.07 20.13 -8.95
C GLU A 434 26.03 19.31 -9.73
N SER A 435 24.86 19.05 -9.16
CA SER A 435 23.81 18.31 -9.87
C SER A 435 23.29 19.05 -11.10
N ALA A 436 23.45 20.37 -11.20
CA ALA A 436 23.13 21.14 -12.40
C ALA A 436 24.01 20.75 -13.62
N LEU A 437 25.16 20.08 -13.40
CA LEU A 437 25.97 19.54 -14.48
C LEU A 437 25.24 18.43 -15.28
N LEU A 438 24.27 17.74 -14.68
CA LEU A 438 23.42 16.77 -15.40
C LEU A 438 22.59 17.45 -16.51
N PRO A 439 21.67 18.38 -16.21
CA PRO A 439 20.90 19.06 -17.25
C PRO A 439 21.78 19.88 -18.19
N ILE A 440 22.85 20.55 -17.70
CA ILE A 440 23.81 21.26 -18.56
C ILE A 440 24.46 20.31 -19.57
N GLY A 441 24.96 19.16 -19.11
CA GLY A 441 25.54 18.13 -19.99
C GLY A 441 24.54 17.55 -20.98
N LEU A 442 23.26 17.41 -20.61
CA LEU A 442 22.20 16.96 -21.52
C LEU A 442 21.88 18.00 -22.60
N PHE A 443 21.69 19.27 -22.25
CA PHE A 443 21.51 20.34 -23.24
C PHE A 443 22.72 20.42 -24.16
N TRP A 444 23.93 20.43 -23.60
CA TRP A 444 25.18 20.47 -24.36
C TRP A 444 25.26 19.28 -25.34
N PHE A 445 24.99 18.06 -24.88
CA PHE A 445 25.02 16.86 -25.71
C PHE A 445 24.07 16.97 -26.92
N GLY A 446 22.80 17.29 -26.69
CA GLY A 446 21.80 17.39 -27.76
C GLY A 446 22.12 18.47 -28.80
N TRP A 447 22.52 19.65 -28.34
CA TRP A 447 22.83 20.80 -29.20
C TRP A 447 24.23 20.76 -29.83
N THR A 448 25.06 19.77 -29.50
CA THR A 448 26.38 19.57 -30.14
C THR A 448 26.53 18.24 -30.86
N SER A 449 25.50 17.39 -30.87
CA SER A 449 25.47 16.12 -31.61
C SER A 449 25.32 16.26 -33.13
N PHE A 450 25.42 17.46 -33.71
CA PHE A 450 25.23 17.66 -35.16
C PHE A 450 26.45 17.19 -35.97
N PRO A 451 26.27 16.64 -37.20
CA PRO A 451 27.39 16.18 -38.04
C PRO A 451 28.47 17.24 -38.35
N ALA A 452 28.11 18.52 -38.31
CA ALA A 452 29.02 19.65 -38.54
C ALA A 452 29.92 19.99 -37.33
N ILE A 453 29.65 19.42 -36.16
CA ILE A 453 30.40 19.68 -34.93
C ILE A 453 31.33 18.49 -34.66
N HIS A 454 32.57 18.76 -34.25
CA HIS A 454 33.53 17.70 -33.98
C HIS A 454 33.08 16.82 -32.82
N TRP A 455 33.10 15.49 -33.01
CA TRP A 455 32.61 14.47 -32.09
C TRP A 455 33.11 14.62 -30.63
N ILE A 456 34.27 15.24 -30.42
CA ILE A 456 34.81 15.50 -29.08
C ILE A 456 33.90 16.39 -28.23
N VAL A 457 33.12 17.29 -28.83
CA VAL A 457 32.27 18.25 -28.12
C VAL A 457 31.10 17.54 -27.41
N PRO A 458 30.26 16.73 -28.09
CA PRO A 458 29.27 15.91 -27.38
C PRO A 458 29.92 14.87 -26.46
N THR A 459 31.13 14.39 -26.75
CA THR A 459 31.87 13.52 -25.81
C THR A 459 32.21 14.23 -24.48
N ILE A 460 32.63 15.49 -24.50
CA ILE A 460 32.86 16.28 -23.28
C ILE A 460 31.54 16.56 -22.54
N ALA A 461 30.42 16.73 -23.27
CA ALA A 461 29.10 16.88 -22.67
C ALA A 461 28.68 15.63 -21.84
N ILE A 462 29.06 14.42 -22.28
CA ILE A 462 28.88 13.17 -21.51
C ILE A 462 29.67 13.23 -20.19
N THR A 463 30.92 13.71 -20.21
CA THR A 463 31.72 13.93 -18.99
C THR A 463 30.98 14.83 -18.02
N CYS A 464 30.48 15.98 -18.50
CA CYS A 464 29.71 16.95 -17.69
C CYS A 464 28.45 16.31 -17.09
N ALA A 465 27.63 15.62 -17.90
CA ALA A 465 26.44 14.94 -17.42
C ALA A 465 26.78 13.86 -16.35
N THR A 466 27.86 13.11 -16.56
CA THR A 466 28.34 12.08 -15.62
C THR A 466 28.73 12.67 -14.27
N MET A 467 29.36 13.86 -14.24
CA MET A 467 29.67 14.55 -12.99
C MET A 467 28.41 14.93 -12.21
N GLY A 468 27.36 15.38 -12.91
CA GLY A 468 26.05 15.63 -12.29
C GLY A 468 25.43 14.37 -11.71
N ILE A 469 25.44 13.24 -12.46
CA ILE A 469 24.91 11.94 -11.99
C ILE A 469 25.69 11.44 -10.77
N PHE A 470 27.02 11.59 -10.75
CA PHE A 470 27.85 11.25 -9.59
C PHE A 470 27.41 12.02 -8.35
N SER A 471 27.26 13.35 -8.46
CA SER A 471 26.93 14.21 -7.32
C SER A 471 25.54 13.89 -6.76
N ILE A 472 24.55 13.68 -7.64
CA ILE A 472 23.20 13.20 -7.27
C ILE A 472 23.29 11.86 -6.54
N TYR A 473 24.08 10.91 -7.04
CA TYR A 473 24.19 9.59 -6.44
C TYR A 473 24.78 9.63 -5.03
N LEU A 474 25.93 10.31 -4.87
CA LEU A 474 26.60 10.47 -3.58
C LEU A 474 25.72 11.21 -2.56
N ALA A 475 25.05 12.27 -2.98
CA ALA A 475 24.18 13.07 -2.12
C ALA A 475 22.96 12.29 -1.61
N VAL A 476 22.27 11.58 -2.50
CA VAL A 476 21.10 10.78 -2.12
C VAL A 476 21.51 9.63 -1.18
N PHE A 477 22.65 8.99 -1.44
CA PHE A 477 23.14 7.91 -0.58
C PHE A 477 23.50 8.41 0.83
N ASN A 478 24.31 9.47 0.93
CA ASN A 478 24.72 10.04 2.21
C ASN A 478 23.50 10.57 3.00
N TYR A 479 22.61 11.34 2.37
CA TYR A 479 21.49 11.98 3.06
C TYR A 479 20.47 10.97 3.61
N LEU A 480 20.14 9.91 2.86
CA LEU A 480 19.22 8.87 3.34
C LEU A 480 19.86 8.01 4.44
N ALA A 481 21.16 7.70 4.33
CA ALA A 481 21.90 6.99 5.37
C ALA A 481 21.98 7.78 6.68
N ASP A 482 22.22 9.08 6.60
CA ASP A 482 22.36 9.98 7.76
C ASP A 482 21.00 10.42 8.34
N THR A 483 19.91 10.40 7.56
CA THR A 483 18.57 10.83 8.04
C THR A 483 17.75 9.70 8.66
N TYR A 484 17.80 8.48 8.10
CA TYR A 484 16.87 7.40 8.49
C TYR A 484 17.47 6.34 9.42
N HIS A 485 18.77 6.38 9.73
CA HIS A 485 19.47 5.53 10.71
C HIS A 485 19.00 4.04 10.76
N ARG A 486 18.19 3.63 11.75
CA ARG A 486 17.66 2.25 11.89
C ARG A 486 16.86 1.78 10.66
N TYR A 487 16.35 2.71 9.86
CA TYR A 487 15.59 2.47 8.63
C TYR A 487 16.36 2.84 7.35
N ALA A 488 17.63 3.23 7.45
CA ALA A 488 18.46 3.63 6.30
C ALA A 488 18.50 2.54 5.22
N SER A 489 18.67 1.27 5.59
CA SER A 489 18.67 0.14 4.64
C SER A 489 17.37 0.04 3.84
N SER A 490 16.22 0.33 4.46
CA SER A 490 14.91 0.30 3.78
C SER A 490 14.70 1.51 2.86
N ALA A 491 15.15 2.70 3.27
CA ALA A 491 15.13 3.90 2.40
C ALA A 491 16.08 3.76 1.20
N LEU A 492 17.27 3.17 1.41
CA LEU A 492 18.23 2.87 0.36
C LEU A 492 17.76 1.75 -0.58
N ALA A 493 17.04 0.75 -0.07
CA ALA A 493 16.37 -0.25 -0.91
C ALA A 493 15.26 0.37 -1.78
N ALA A 494 14.47 1.29 -1.22
CA ALA A 494 13.40 1.99 -1.93
C ALA A 494 13.92 2.80 -3.13
N GLN A 495 14.96 3.64 -2.93
CA GLN A 495 15.56 4.37 -4.03
C GLN A 495 16.21 3.41 -5.04
N SER A 496 16.88 2.35 -4.57
CA SER A 496 17.53 1.38 -5.46
C SER A 496 16.53 0.69 -6.38
N PHE A 497 15.35 0.33 -5.87
CA PHE A 497 14.28 -0.22 -6.69
C PHE A 497 13.86 0.78 -7.79
N CYS A 498 13.46 1.99 -7.41
CA CYS A 498 13.03 3.03 -8.37
C CYS A 498 14.10 3.29 -9.43
N ARG A 499 15.35 3.40 -8.99
CA ARG A 499 16.52 3.72 -9.80
C ARG A 499 16.82 2.67 -10.85
N ASN A 500 16.83 1.40 -10.46
CA ASN A 500 17.11 0.31 -11.40
C ASN A 500 15.89 0.03 -12.30
N MET A 501 14.65 0.13 -11.81
CA MET A 501 13.45 0.00 -12.66
C MET A 501 13.41 1.06 -13.77
N LEU A 502 13.64 2.34 -13.44
CA LEU A 502 13.62 3.40 -14.46
C LEU A 502 14.82 3.30 -15.42
N GLY A 503 16.00 2.88 -14.91
CA GLY A 503 17.17 2.53 -15.72
C GLY A 503 16.93 1.36 -16.69
N GLY A 504 16.06 0.41 -16.34
CA GLY A 504 15.66 -0.68 -17.23
C GLY A 504 14.70 -0.29 -18.35
N ILE A 505 13.90 0.78 -18.15
CA ILE A 505 12.88 1.24 -19.11
C ILE A 505 13.50 2.13 -20.19
N PHE A 506 14.38 3.06 -19.82
CA PHE A 506 14.86 4.10 -20.73
C PHE A 506 15.57 3.58 -22.00
N PRO A 507 16.44 2.55 -21.95
CA PRO A 507 17.05 1.94 -23.15
C PRO A 507 16.02 1.52 -24.21
N LEU A 508 14.85 1.03 -23.80
CA LEU A 508 13.79 0.55 -24.71
C LEU A 508 13.14 1.69 -25.50
N VAL A 509 13.04 2.89 -24.90
CA VAL A 509 12.38 4.06 -25.53
C VAL A 509 13.37 5.02 -26.21
N THR A 510 14.66 4.93 -25.89
CA THR A 510 15.72 5.83 -26.41
C THR A 510 15.64 6.02 -27.92
N THR A 511 15.70 4.94 -28.69
CA THR A 511 15.74 5.02 -30.17
C THR A 511 14.47 5.63 -30.75
N ALA A 512 13.30 5.38 -30.17
CA ALA A 512 12.05 6.00 -30.60
C ALA A 512 12.01 7.50 -30.25
N MET A 513 12.44 7.86 -29.04
CA MET A 513 12.47 9.24 -28.55
C MET A 513 13.42 10.11 -29.38
N PHE A 514 14.66 9.67 -29.58
CA PHE A 514 15.69 10.42 -30.32
C PHE A 514 15.41 10.54 -31.82
N ASN A 515 14.78 9.53 -32.44
CA ASN A 515 14.38 9.64 -33.85
C ASN A 515 13.13 10.52 -34.05
N ARG A 516 12.19 10.57 -33.08
CA ARG A 516 10.97 11.39 -33.21
C ARG A 516 11.15 12.86 -32.76
N LEU A 517 11.90 13.10 -31.69
CA LEU A 517 12.10 14.45 -31.14
C LEU A 517 13.39 15.14 -31.64
N THR A 518 14.17 14.50 -32.50
CA THR A 518 15.56 14.85 -32.86
C THR A 518 16.55 14.76 -31.70
N PHE A 519 17.86 14.78 -32.00
CA PHE A 519 18.91 14.76 -30.98
C PHE A 519 18.84 15.96 -30.02
N ALA A 520 18.64 17.16 -30.56
CA ALA A 520 18.51 18.37 -29.74
C ALA A 520 17.23 18.36 -28.89
N GLY A 521 16.08 17.99 -29.47
CA GLY A 521 14.80 17.98 -28.75
C GLY A 521 14.70 16.90 -27.68
N ALA A 522 15.15 15.67 -27.97
CA ALA A 522 15.17 14.59 -26.98
C ALA A 522 16.08 14.90 -25.79
N SER A 523 17.30 15.39 -26.02
CA SER A 523 18.19 15.75 -24.91
C SER A 523 17.75 17.03 -24.19
N SER A 524 17.10 17.98 -24.88
CA SER A 524 16.53 19.18 -24.24
C SER A 524 15.33 18.83 -23.34
N PHE A 525 14.51 17.85 -23.73
CA PHE A 525 13.44 17.32 -22.88
C PHE A 525 14.00 16.69 -21.60
N LEU A 526 15.01 15.83 -21.73
CA LEU A 526 15.71 15.24 -20.58
C LEU A 526 16.41 16.32 -19.73
N GLY A 527 17.04 17.32 -20.35
CA GLY A 527 17.66 18.45 -19.68
C GLY A 527 16.66 19.30 -18.89
N GLY A 528 15.47 19.54 -19.44
CA GLY A 528 14.38 20.25 -18.75
C GLY A 528 13.89 19.50 -17.52
N VAL A 529 13.63 18.19 -17.63
CA VAL A 529 13.25 17.36 -16.48
C VAL A 529 14.36 17.31 -15.43
N GLY A 530 15.63 17.18 -15.85
CA GLY A 530 16.78 17.22 -14.95
C GLY A 530 16.90 18.54 -14.19
N ALA A 531 16.70 19.68 -14.86
CA ALA A 531 16.76 21.00 -14.25
C ALA A 531 15.66 21.23 -13.20
N ILE A 532 14.44 20.73 -13.46
CA ILE A 532 13.35 20.76 -12.47
C ILE A 532 13.71 19.91 -11.24
N LEU A 533 14.24 18.71 -11.45
CA LEU A 533 14.61 17.82 -10.34
C LEU A 533 15.82 18.31 -9.53
N THR A 534 16.72 19.12 -10.10
CA THR A 534 17.80 19.81 -9.36
C THR A 534 17.26 20.78 -8.29
N VAL A 535 15.97 21.16 -8.30
CA VAL A 535 15.34 21.94 -7.22
C VAL A 535 15.11 21.12 -5.94
N VAL A 536 15.00 19.78 -6.04
CA VAL A 536 14.74 18.87 -4.90
C VAL A 536 15.72 19.06 -3.72
N PRO A 537 17.06 19.03 -3.88
CA PRO A 537 17.97 19.25 -2.76
C PRO A 537 17.88 20.67 -2.16
N TRP A 538 17.60 21.70 -2.95
CA TRP A 538 17.43 23.08 -2.45
C TRP A 538 16.25 23.19 -1.48
N ILE A 539 15.13 22.52 -1.77
CA ILE A 539 13.97 22.47 -0.87
C ILE A 539 14.36 21.86 0.47
N LEU A 540 15.20 20.82 0.49
CA LEU A 540 15.67 20.23 1.75
C LEU A 540 16.70 21.10 2.48
N VAL A 541 17.57 21.85 1.78
CA VAL A 541 18.47 22.80 2.43
C VAL A 541 17.69 23.90 3.17
N PHE A 542 16.61 24.42 2.58
CA PHE A 542 15.81 25.50 3.21
C PHE A 542 14.75 25.02 4.21
N TYR A 543 14.15 23.84 3.99
CA TYR A 543 13.00 23.35 4.77
C TYR A 543 13.21 21.99 5.46
N GLY A 544 14.37 21.35 5.28
CA GLY A 544 14.68 20.01 5.77
C GLY A 544 14.35 19.74 7.25
N PRO A 545 14.69 20.62 8.21
CA PRO A 545 14.35 20.41 9.62
C PRO A 545 12.83 20.39 9.87
N LYS A 546 12.07 21.24 9.17
CA LYS A 546 10.60 21.29 9.26
C LYS A 546 9.94 20.07 8.62
N ILE A 547 10.52 19.57 7.52
CA ILE A 547 10.04 18.37 6.82
C ILE A 547 10.30 17.12 7.68
N ARG A 548 11.52 16.97 8.22
CA ARG A 548 11.85 15.85 9.13
C ARG A 548 11.06 15.86 10.44
N ALA A 549 10.72 17.03 10.98
CA ALA A 549 9.88 17.13 12.18
C ALA A 549 8.48 16.54 12.00
N ARG A 550 7.98 16.43 10.75
CA ARG A 550 6.69 15.82 10.41
C ARG A 550 6.79 14.33 10.04
N SER A 551 7.99 13.81 9.82
CA SER A 551 8.25 12.40 9.48
C SER A 551 8.15 11.52 10.71
N LYS A 552 7.28 10.50 10.70
CA LYS A 552 7.16 9.54 11.81
C LYS A 552 8.43 8.67 11.98
N PHE A 553 9.20 8.48 10.90
CA PHE A 553 10.41 7.64 10.92
C PHE A 553 11.69 8.42 11.24
N ALA A 554 11.78 9.70 10.84
CA ALA A 554 12.95 10.55 11.14
C ALA A 554 12.80 11.34 12.46
N SER A 555 11.58 11.62 12.94
CA SER A 555 11.38 12.39 14.18
C SER A 555 11.83 11.67 15.46
N ILE A 556 12.10 10.37 15.40
CA ILE A 556 12.58 9.55 16.53
C ILE A 556 13.85 10.14 17.15
N MET A 557 14.70 10.80 16.34
CA MET A 557 15.91 11.45 16.85
C MET A 557 15.73 12.88 17.37
N ILE A 558 14.72 13.63 16.90
CA ILE A 558 14.48 15.01 17.37
C ILE A 558 14.13 14.98 18.87
N LYS A 559 13.24 14.06 19.27
CA LYS A 559 12.88 13.86 20.68
C LYS A 559 14.07 13.47 21.57
N PHE A 560 15.09 12.78 21.04
CA PHE A 560 16.25 12.34 21.82
C PHE A 560 17.37 13.40 21.86
N ALA A 561 17.60 14.12 20.75
CA ALA A 561 18.59 15.19 20.66
C ALA A 561 18.17 16.43 21.47
N ASP A 562 16.89 16.80 21.46
CA ASP A 562 16.37 17.87 22.31
C ASP A 562 16.38 17.45 23.79
N PHE A 563 16.01 16.21 24.11
CA PHE A 563 16.11 15.68 25.48
C PHE A 563 17.55 15.73 26.01
N LEU A 564 18.56 15.39 25.20
CA LEU A 564 19.97 15.50 25.57
C LEU A 564 20.47 16.96 25.68
N ARG A 565 19.96 17.89 24.85
CA ARG A 565 20.26 19.33 24.97
C ARG A 565 19.61 20.01 26.18
N TYR A 566 18.43 19.57 26.60
CA TYR A 566 17.76 20.08 27.81
C TYR A 566 18.19 19.35 29.09
N GLY A 567 18.73 18.13 29.00
CA GLY A 567 19.20 17.34 30.14
C GLY A 567 20.54 17.80 30.76
N THR A 568 21.42 18.46 30.01
CA THR A 568 22.78 18.83 30.48
C THR A 568 22.88 20.21 31.13
N LEU A 569 21.77 20.94 31.31
CA LEU A 569 21.76 22.32 31.81
C LEU A 569 21.01 22.53 33.14
N ARG A 570 21.02 21.53 34.03
CA ARG A 570 20.63 21.70 35.45
C ARG A 570 21.46 20.86 36.43
N PHE A 571 22.69 21.30 36.71
CA PHE A 571 23.31 21.22 38.05
C PHE A 571 24.54 22.13 38.10
N GLY A 572 24.39 23.39 38.56
CA GLY A 572 25.49 24.36 38.51
C GLY A 572 25.17 25.77 38.99
N LYS A 573 25.08 25.96 40.32
CA LYS A 573 25.17 27.22 41.08
C LYS A 573 24.04 28.27 40.95
N LEU A 574 23.44 28.58 42.11
CA LEU A 574 22.63 29.78 42.38
C LEU A 574 23.46 31.07 42.16
N GLY A 575 22.82 32.15 41.72
CA GLY A 575 23.53 33.44 41.56
C GLY A 575 22.71 34.68 41.16
N ARG A 576 21.72 35.08 41.97
CA ARG A 576 21.18 36.48 42.09
C ARG A 576 20.43 37.15 40.90
N ILE A 577 19.19 37.56 41.23
CA ILE A 577 18.57 38.91 41.06
C ILE A 577 17.45 39.14 40.00
N ARG A 578 16.24 39.36 40.56
CA ARG A 578 15.09 40.25 40.19
C ARG A 578 14.14 39.95 39.01
N LYS A 579 12.86 39.73 39.40
CA LYS A 579 11.63 40.54 39.14
C LYS A 579 11.22 40.94 37.69
N LEU A 580 9.94 41.07 37.29
CA LEU A 580 8.62 40.55 37.75
C LEU A 580 7.51 41.00 36.76
N TYR A 581 6.90 40.11 35.96
CA TYR A 581 5.61 40.27 35.22
C TYR A 581 5.40 41.53 34.30
N PRO A 582 4.17 41.97 33.89
CA PRO A 582 3.52 41.55 32.62
C PRO A 582 2.91 42.68 31.72
N THR A 583 2.41 42.30 30.53
CA THR A 583 1.29 42.87 29.70
C THR A 583 1.09 44.39 29.38
N GLU A 584 0.57 44.64 28.16
CA GLU A 584 -0.24 45.79 27.65
C GLU A 584 0.35 47.01 26.86
N PHE A 585 -0.24 47.21 25.66
CA PHE A 585 -0.70 48.42 24.92
C PHE A 585 0.16 49.70 24.59
N LEU A 586 0.08 50.07 23.29
CA LEU A 586 0.01 51.42 22.65
C LEU A 586 1.24 52.24 22.10
N ARG A 587 1.06 52.62 20.82
CA ARG A 587 1.52 53.76 19.96
C ARG A 587 2.40 54.90 20.52
N HIS A 588 3.35 55.43 19.72
CA HIS A 588 3.18 56.65 18.87
C HIS A 588 4.41 57.05 17.98
N HIS A 589 4.23 58.12 17.18
CA HIS A 589 5.07 58.70 16.09
C HIS A 589 6.35 59.46 16.54
N PRO A 590 7.19 59.97 15.58
CA PRO A 590 7.09 61.39 15.15
C PRO A 590 6.99 61.63 13.61
N GLN A 591 6.81 62.91 13.21
CA GLN A 591 6.70 63.46 11.84
C GLN A 591 8.11 63.85 11.27
N GLU A 592 8.37 64.28 10.03
CA GLU A 592 7.62 65.06 8.99
C GLU A 592 8.01 64.61 7.54
N GLN A 593 7.69 65.23 6.37
CA GLN A 593 7.03 66.51 6.02
C GLN A 593 6.20 66.47 4.68
N THR A 594 6.40 67.42 3.75
CA THR A 594 5.52 67.86 2.62
C THR A 594 6.29 68.22 1.33
N PRO A 595 5.68 68.58 0.16
CA PRO A 595 4.42 68.16 -0.50
C PRO A 595 4.53 67.90 -2.06
N SER A 596 3.38 67.61 -2.69
CA SER A 596 3.05 67.28 -4.11
C SER A 596 3.38 68.32 -5.22
N PRO A 597 3.40 67.94 -6.54
CA PRO A 597 2.18 68.02 -7.39
C PRO A 597 1.99 66.89 -8.46
N PRO A 598 0.82 66.79 -9.12
CA PRO A 598 0.51 65.77 -10.15
C PRO A 598 0.64 66.28 -11.60
N LEU A 599 0.83 65.40 -12.61
CA LEU A 599 0.44 65.65 -14.03
C LEU A 599 0.57 64.42 -14.99
N ARG A 600 -0.41 64.31 -15.89
CA ARG A 600 -0.59 63.56 -17.18
C ARG A 600 0.58 62.79 -17.85
N GLY A 601 0.24 61.67 -18.53
CA GLY A 601 0.96 61.20 -19.73
C GLY A 601 0.71 59.74 -20.20
N HIS A 602 -0.18 59.52 -21.18
CA HIS A 602 -0.24 58.32 -22.05
C HIS A 602 0.75 58.44 -23.24
N PRO A 603 0.96 57.44 -24.15
CA PRO A 603 0.77 55.97 -24.11
C PRO A 603 2.04 55.22 -24.66
N LEU A 604 1.87 54.02 -25.25
CA LEU A 604 2.85 53.18 -26.00
C LEU A 604 3.74 52.27 -25.10
N SER A 605 4.06 51.01 -25.44
CA SER A 605 3.82 50.21 -26.65
C SER A 605 3.82 48.68 -26.38
N ASP A 606 2.81 47.95 -26.88
CA ASP A 606 2.94 46.56 -27.35
C ASP A 606 3.73 46.54 -28.68
N PRO A 607 4.48 45.47 -29.05
CA PRO A 607 3.87 44.41 -29.90
C PRO A 607 4.50 42.99 -29.84
N PHE A 608 3.88 42.07 -30.62
CA PHE A 608 4.34 40.75 -31.11
C PHE A 608 4.06 39.52 -30.20
N ILE A 609 3.59 38.37 -30.71
CA ILE A 609 3.46 37.87 -32.10
C ILE A 609 2.17 37.06 -32.35
N PHE A 610 1.76 36.98 -33.62
CA PHE A 610 0.57 36.30 -34.16
C PHE A 610 1.01 35.36 -35.31
N PHE A 611 0.23 34.32 -35.63
CA PHE A 611 0.35 33.43 -36.80
C PHE A 611 1.58 32.46 -36.83
N ALA A 612 1.55 31.32 -37.53
CA ALA A 612 0.77 30.99 -38.73
C ALA A 612 0.22 29.56 -38.84
N LYS A 613 -0.77 29.41 -39.74
CA LYS A 613 -1.25 28.14 -40.32
C LYS A 613 -0.19 27.51 -41.25
N SER A 614 -0.32 26.21 -41.51
CA SER A 614 -0.25 25.67 -42.88
C SER A 614 -1.20 24.47 -43.06
N GLU A 615 -1.78 24.35 -44.25
CA GLU A 615 -2.76 23.33 -44.63
C GLU A 615 -2.11 22.30 -45.56
N VAL A 616 -2.56 21.03 -45.55
CA VAL A 616 -2.38 20.10 -46.69
C VAL A 616 -3.68 19.33 -46.94
N CYS A 617 -4.09 19.34 -48.21
CA CYS A 617 -5.36 18.88 -48.80
C CYS A 617 -5.89 17.50 -48.39
N SER A 618 -7.21 17.38 -48.22
CA SER A 618 -8.12 16.78 -49.24
C SER A 618 -9.61 16.79 -48.79
N PRO A 619 -10.58 17.10 -49.68
CA PRO A 619 -12.02 16.97 -49.40
C PRO A 619 -12.65 15.73 -50.08
N ILE A 620 -13.74 15.19 -49.53
CA ILE A 620 -14.82 14.46 -50.24
C ILE A 620 -15.96 14.16 -49.25
N PHE A 621 -17.20 14.57 -49.60
CA PHE A 621 -18.54 14.11 -49.15
C PHE A 621 -18.79 13.86 -47.63
N ILE A 622 -19.93 14.23 -47.02
CA ILE A 622 -21.32 13.95 -47.43
C ILE A 622 -22.26 15.11 -47.02
N ILE A 623 -23.24 15.42 -47.88
CA ILE A 623 -24.41 16.23 -47.56
C ILE A 623 -25.51 15.31 -47.00
N ALA A 624 -26.02 15.57 -45.80
CA ALA A 624 -27.30 14.99 -45.34
C ALA A 624 -27.99 15.85 -44.26
N THR A 625 -29.03 16.58 -44.68
CA THR A 625 -30.26 16.89 -43.92
C THR A 625 -30.17 17.33 -42.44
N LYS A 626 -30.16 18.65 -42.21
CA LYS A 626 -30.81 19.25 -41.03
C LYS A 626 -32.33 19.25 -41.23
N THR A 627 -33.10 18.66 -40.31
CA THR A 627 -34.51 19.07 -40.06
C THR A 627 -34.96 18.58 -38.67
N SER A 628 -35.69 19.44 -37.96
CA SER A 628 -36.31 19.20 -36.63
C SER A 628 -35.36 19.04 -35.42
N SER A 629 -35.08 20.15 -34.74
CA SER A 629 -34.58 20.14 -33.34
C SER A 629 -35.05 21.36 -32.53
N THR A 630 -36.17 21.98 -32.90
CA THR A 630 -36.65 23.26 -32.32
C THR A 630 -37.80 23.11 -31.32
N PHE A 631 -38.28 21.89 -31.04
CA PHE A 631 -39.42 21.65 -30.15
C PHE A 631 -39.06 21.20 -28.71
N SER A 632 -37.79 20.89 -28.44
CA SER A 632 -37.37 20.27 -27.16
C SER A 632 -36.97 21.25 -26.06
N TYR A 633 -36.80 22.55 -26.35
CA TYR A 633 -36.14 23.48 -25.42
C TYR A 633 -37.08 24.20 -24.43
N ILE A 634 -38.40 23.97 -24.52
CA ILE A 634 -39.41 24.71 -23.73
C ILE A 634 -40.05 23.86 -22.61
N MET A 635 -39.89 22.52 -22.62
CA MET A 635 -40.54 21.64 -21.62
C MET A 635 -39.69 21.23 -20.41
N THR A 636 -38.41 21.59 -20.35
CA THR A 636 -37.48 21.10 -19.31
C THR A 636 -37.46 21.91 -18.01
N SER A 637 -38.09 23.10 -17.97
CA SER A 637 -38.20 23.91 -16.74
C SER A 637 -38.99 23.24 -15.62
N ASP A 638 -40.00 22.46 -15.97
CA ASP A 638 -41.04 21.99 -15.04
C ASP A 638 -40.66 20.73 -14.24
N LEU A 639 -39.42 20.26 -14.38
CA LEU A 639 -38.88 19.05 -13.75
C LEU A 639 -37.77 19.33 -12.73
N PHE A 640 -37.51 20.60 -12.46
CA PHE A 640 -36.57 21.05 -11.44
C PHE A 640 -37.25 22.08 -10.55
N ILE A 641 -36.92 22.05 -9.26
CA ILE A 641 -37.37 23.04 -8.28
C ILE A 641 -36.16 23.57 -7.52
N ASN A 642 -36.20 24.84 -7.12
CA ASN A 642 -35.20 25.39 -6.21
C ASN A 642 -35.65 25.07 -4.77
N LEU A 643 -34.82 24.37 -4.01
CA LEU A 643 -35.05 24.10 -2.58
C LEU A 643 -34.00 24.81 -1.73
N LYS A 644 -34.37 25.14 -0.50
CA LYS A 644 -33.50 25.67 0.54
C LYS A 644 -33.56 24.74 1.75
N ALA A 645 -32.45 24.09 2.06
CA ALA A 645 -32.36 23.17 3.19
C ALA A 645 -32.26 23.93 4.54
N PRO A 646 -32.50 23.26 5.68
CA PRO A 646 -32.43 23.89 7.01
C PRO A 646 -31.07 24.53 7.34
N ASN A 647 -29.97 23.94 6.87
CA ASN A 647 -28.62 24.53 6.98
C ASN A 647 -28.36 25.75 6.06
N GLY A 648 -29.39 26.23 5.35
CA GLY A 648 -29.33 27.39 4.48
C GLY A 648 -28.82 27.13 3.06
N ARG A 649 -28.35 25.91 2.73
CA ARG A 649 -27.86 25.59 1.38
C ARG A 649 -29.03 25.54 0.38
N GLU A 650 -28.88 26.31 -0.70
CA GLU A 650 -29.84 26.39 -1.81
C GLU A 650 -29.35 25.56 -3.00
N TYR A 651 -30.23 24.78 -3.62
CA TYR A 651 -29.88 23.91 -4.74
C TYR A 651 -31.09 23.62 -5.64
N LYS A 652 -30.83 23.09 -6.84
CA LYS A 652 -31.87 22.62 -7.77
C LYS A 652 -32.10 21.13 -7.60
N GLN A 653 -33.27 20.74 -7.10
CA GLN A 653 -33.69 19.35 -6.98
C GLN A 653 -34.40 18.91 -8.26
N PRO A 654 -33.93 17.85 -8.95
CA PRO A 654 -34.71 17.19 -9.97
C PRO A 654 -35.88 16.42 -9.34
N ILE A 655 -37.07 16.54 -9.91
CA ILE A 655 -38.27 15.80 -9.45
C ILE A 655 -38.74 14.73 -10.45
N GLY A 656 -38.19 14.70 -11.66
CA GLY A 656 -38.49 13.70 -12.69
C GLY A 656 -37.83 12.33 -12.46
N LEU A 657 -38.27 11.34 -13.21
CA LEU A 657 -37.56 10.07 -13.40
C LEU A 657 -36.37 10.31 -14.33
N PHE A 658 -35.19 9.76 -14.05
CA PHE A 658 -34.02 9.89 -14.92
C PHE A 658 -33.94 8.70 -15.87
N ILE A 659 -34.33 8.88 -17.13
CA ILE A 659 -34.36 7.82 -18.15
C ILE A 659 -33.62 8.32 -19.39
N ASN A 660 -32.71 7.50 -19.91
CA ASN A 660 -31.97 7.81 -21.14
C ASN A 660 -31.25 9.18 -21.11
N ASN A 661 -30.59 9.50 -19.99
CA ASN A 661 -29.95 10.80 -19.69
C ASN A 661 -30.88 12.02 -19.62
N GLU A 662 -32.20 11.87 -19.63
CA GLU A 662 -33.14 12.98 -19.45
C GLU A 662 -34.04 12.78 -18.23
N PHE A 663 -34.43 13.89 -17.60
CA PHE A 663 -35.48 13.86 -16.59
C PHE A 663 -36.85 13.90 -17.30
N VAL A 664 -37.76 13.00 -16.92
CA VAL A 664 -39.09 12.88 -17.51
C VAL A 664 -40.18 12.81 -16.44
N LYS A 665 -41.43 13.15 -16.81
CA LYS A 665 -42.61 12.89 -15.98
C LYS A 665 -42.95 11.39 -16.05
N SER A 666 -43.47 10.84 -14.96
CA SER A 666 -44.07 9.49 -14.93
C SER A 666 -45.24 9.39 -15.91
N LYS A 667 -45.46 8.19 -16.48
CA LYS A 667 -46.61 7.89 -17.34
C LYS A 667 -47.95 7.94 -16.61
N SER A 668 -48.00 7.51 -15.35
CA SER A 668 -49.21 7.67 -14.52
C SER A 668 -49.42 9.10 -14.04
N GLY A 669 -48.35 9.91 -14.02
CA GLY A 669 -48.33 11.25 -13.44
C GLY A 669 -48.31 11.25 -11.91
N GLU A 670 -48.31 10.08 -11.27
CA GLU A 670 -48.27 9.92 -9.82
C GLU A 670 -46.96 10.46 -9.21
N LYS A 671 -47.04 10.86 -7.94
CA LYS A 671 -45.91 11.41 -7.18
C LYS A 671 -45.85 10.83 -5.77
N ILE A 672 -44.63 10.70 -5.28
CA ILE A 672 -44.29 10.36 -3.90
C ILE A 672 -43.82 11.62 -3.19
N ILE A 673 -44.29 11.84 -1.97
CA ILE A 673 -43.88 12.94 -1.10
C ILE A 673 -42.67 12.48 -0.26
N SER A 674 -41.58 13.24 -0.32
CA SER A 674 -40.46 13.15 0.61
C SER A 674 -40.78 14.00 1.86
N ILE A 675 -40.58 13.42 3.04
CA ILE A 675 -40.95 13.99 4.34
C ILE A 675 -39.68 14.18 5.15
N ASN A 676 -39.48 15.36 5.74
CA ASN A 676 -38.42 15.62 6.70
C ASN A 676 -38.70 14.86 7.99
N PRO A 677 -37.89 13.85 8.39
CA PRO A 677 -38.14 13.06 9.58
C PRO A 677 -37.94 13.84 10.90
N THR A 678 -37.34 15.04 10.82
CA THR A 678 -37.04 15.91 11.96
C THR A 678 -38.26 16.70 12.46
N ASP A 679 -39.16 17.11 11.57
CA ASP A 679 -40.29 17.98 11.90
C ASP A 679 -41.64 17.58 11.25
N GLU A 680 -41.64 16.45 10.53
CA GLU A 680 -42.79 15.86 9.84
C GLU A 680 -43.31 16.69 8.65
N SER A 681 -42.55 17.70 8.20
CA SER A 681 -42.93 18.55 7.06
C SER A 681 -42.64 17.89 5.71
N GLU A 682 -43.40 18.28 4.68
CA GLU A 682 -43.13 17.88 3.30
C GLU A 682 -41.93 18.66 2.74
N ILE A 683 -40.91 17.96 2.26
CA ILE A 683 -39.77 18.58 1.57
C ILE A 683 -40.16 18.92 0.14
N THR A 684 -40.65 17.90 -0.60
CA THR A 684 -41.15 18.04 -1.97
C THR A 684 -41.82 16.74 -2.44
N SER A 685 -42.42 16.74 -3.63
CA SER A 685 -42.94 15.54 -4.31
C SER A 685 -42.18 15.24 -5.60
N VAL A 686 -41.70 14.00 -5.74
CA VAL A 686 -41.03 13.47 -6.95
C VAL A 686 -41.97 12.56 -7.74
N TYR A 687 -41.80 12.42 -9.05
CA TYR A 687 -42.59 11.49 -9.86
C TYR A 687 -42.31 10.03 -9.48
N ALA A 688 -43.38 9.23 -9.41
CA ALA A 688 -43.36 7.81 -9.12
C ALA A 688 -43.52 7.00 -10.41
N ALA A 689 -42.57 6.10 -10.69
CA ALA A 689 -42.58 5.24 -11.86
C ALA A 689 -43.69 4.19 -11.77
N SER A 690 -44.49 4.12 -12.82
CA SER A 690 -45.41 3.02 -13.09
C SER A 690 -44.69 1.83 -13.74
N ALA A 691 -45.40 0.73 -14.00
CA ALA A 691 -44.87 -0.37 -14.80
C ALA A 691 -44.42 0.09 -16.21
N ASP A 692 -45.20 0.94 -16.88
CA ASP A 692 -44.86 1.49 -18.20
C ASP A 692 -43.54 2.29 -18.19
N ASP A 693 -43.25 3.01 -17.10
CA ASP A 693 -41.99 3.75 -16.94
C ASP A 693 -40.79 2.80 -16.77
N VAL A 694 -40.99 1.66 -16.10
CA VAL A 694 -39.98 0.60 -15.98
C VAL A 694 -39.69 -0.02 -17.35
N ASP A 695 -40.71 -0.35 -18.13
CA ASP A 695 -40.55 -0.92 -19.48
C ASP A 695 -39.79 0.03 -20.42
N ILE A 696 -40.04 1.34 -20.33
CA ILE A 696 -39.30 2.37 -21.06
C ILE A 696 -37.83 2.45 -20.60
N ALA A 697 -37.58 2.42 -19.28
CA ALA A 697 -36.22 2.43 -18.73
C ALA A 697 -35.42 1.17 -19.10
N VAL A 698 -36.04 -0.01 -19.07
CA VAL A 698 -35.43 -1.27 -19.49
C VAL A 698 -35.16 -1.27 -20.99
N SER A 699 -36.08 -0.73 -21.80
CA SER A 699 -35.88 -0.55 -23.24
C SER A 699 -34.68 0.35 -23.55
N ALA A 700 -34.53 1.46 -22.81
CA ALA A 700 -33.38 2.35 -22.93
C ALA A 700 -32.07 1.66 -22.53
N ALA A 701 -32.04 0.97 -21.38
CA ALA A 701 -30.89 0.19 -20.93
C ALA A 701 -30.50 -0.91 -21.92
N ARG A 702 -31.48 -1.68 -22.42
CA ARG A 702 -31.25 -2.74 -23.40
C ARG A 702 -30.72 -2.23 -24.73
N LYS A 703 -31.15 -1.03 -25.16
CA LYS A 703 -30.60 -0.35 -26.33
C LYS A 703 -29.15 0.06 -26.09
N ALA A 704 -28.86 0.76 -24.98
CA ALA A 704 -27.52 1.20 -24.61
C ALA A 704 -26.53 0.02 -24.47
N PHE A 705 -26.97 -1.11 -23.92
CA PHE A 705 -26.14 -2.32 -23.79
C PHE A 705 -25.70 -2.93 -25.13
N LYS A 706 -26.46 -2.69 -26.20
CA LYS A 706 -26.18 -3.17 -27.56
C LYS A 706 -25.49 -2.11 -28.44
N ASP A 707 -25.41 -0.87 -27.97
CA ASP A 707 -24.82 0.25 -28.70
C ASP A 707 -23.30 0.30 -28.51
N SER A 708 -22.54 0.49 -29.59
CA SER A 708 -21.07 0.49 -29.55
C SER A 708 -20.49 1.57 -28.63
N SER A 709 -21.22 2.68 -28.39
CA SER A 709 -20.80 3.75 -27.47
C SER A 709 -20.65 3.30 -26.01
N TRP A 710 -21.24 2.16 -25.63
CA TRP A 710 -21.03 1.52 -24.32
C TRP A 710 -20.48 0.11 -24.43
N ARG A 711 -21.00 -0.69 -25.38
CA ARG A 711 -20.64 -2.12 -25.55
C ARG A 711 -19.18 -2.31 -25.93
N ASP A 712 -18.67 -1.47 -26.82
CA ASP A 712 -17.32 -1.56 -27.38
C ASP A 712 -16.38 -0.51 -26.76
N LEU A 713 -16.88 0.29 -25.80
CA LEU A 713 -16.09 1.28 -25.06
C LEU A 713 -15.00 0.57 -24.24
N PRO A 714 -13.71 0.90 -24.45
CA PRO A 714 -12.60 0.23 -23.77
C PRO A 714 -12.78 0.24 -22.25
N PRO A 715 -12.45 -0.86 -21.54
CA PRO A 715 -12.64 -0.93 -20.10
C PRO A 715 -11.94 0.18 -19.30
N THR A 716 -10.77 0.63 -19.77
CA THR A 716 -10.04 1.76 -19.20
C THR A 716 -10.83 3.08 -19.31
N ASP A 717 -11.51 3.31 -20.43
CA ASP A 717 -12.33 4.51 -20.65
C ASP A 717 -13.63 4.47 -19.83
N ARG A 718 -14.24 3.28 -19.66
CA ARG A 718 -15.33 3.08 -18.69
C ARG A 718 -14.88 3.43 -17.26
N GLY A 719 -13.68 2.99 -16.88
CA GLY A 719 -13.05 3.39 -15.62
C GLY A 719 -12.87 4.91 -15.52
N GLY A 720 -12.47 5.57 -16.61
CA GLY A 720 -12.38 7.02 -16.71
C GLY A 720 -13.70 7.76 -16.41
N LEU A 721 -14.82 7.30 -16.95
CA LEU A 721 -16.15 7.85 -16.64
C LEU A 721 -16.51 7.71 -15.16
N MET A 722 -16.18 6.57 -14.55
CA MET A 722 -16.40 6.32 -13.11
C MET A 722 -15.50 7.18 -12.22
N PHE A 723 -14.23 7.40 -12.61
CA PHE A 723 -13.34 8.33 -11.93
C PHE A 723 -13.85 9.77 -12.00
N LYS A 724 -14.35 10.21 -13.16
CA LYS A 724 -14.95 11.55 -13.30
C LYS A 724 -16.21 11.69 -12.43
N LEU A 725 -17.06 10.67 -12.38
CA LEU A 725 -18.24 10.67 -11.50
C LEU A 725 -17.84 10.74 -10.01
N ALA A 726 -16.80 10.04 -9.59
CA ALA A 726 -16.27 10.14 -8.22
C ALA A 726 -15.77 11.56 -7.88
N SER A 727 -15.10 12.24 -8.82
CA SER A 727 -14.70 13.64 -8.64
C SER A 727 -15.89 14.59 -8.56
N LEU A 728 -16.94 14.40 -9.37
CA LEU A 728 -18.17 15.20 -9.29
C LEU A 728 -18.92 14.98 -7.97
N VAL A 729 -18.90 13.76 -7.41
CA VAL A 729 -19.44 13.50 -6.06
C VAL A 729 -18.73 14.32 -5.00
N GLU A 730 -17.40 14.44 -5.07
CA GLU A 730 -16.63 15.27 -4.13
C GLU A 730 -16.86 16.77 -4.32
N GLU A 731 -16.94 17.24 -5.57
CA GLU A 731 -17.26 18.64 -5.88
C GLU A 731 -18.63 19.04 -5.35
N HIS A 732 -19.59 18.12 -5.38
CA HIS A 732 -20.95 18.31 -4.85
C HIS A 732 -21.16 17.75 -3.43
N ALA A 733 -20.08 17.43 -2.69
CA ALA A 733 -20.16 16.68 -1.43
C ALA A 733 -21.11 17.31 -0.40
N GLU A 734 -20.95 18.61 -0.14
CA GLU A 734 -21.81 19.35 0.80
C GLU A 734 -23.29 19.39 0.35
N THR A 735 -23.59 19.39 -0.95
CA THR A 735 -24.98 19.30 -1.43
C THR A 735 -25.53 17.89 -1.20
N LEU A 736 -24.79 16.86 -1.60
CA LEU A 736 -25.19 15.46 -1.44
C LEU A 736 -25.43 15.12 0.03
N ALA A 737 -24.51 15.52 0.92
CA ALA A 737 -24.63 15.36 2.37
C ALA A 737 -25.81 16.15 2.96
N THR A 738 -26.06 17.38 2.48
CA THR A 738 -27.22 18.17 2.92
C THR A 738 -28.54 17.47 2.56
N ILE A 739 -28.64 16.93 1.35
CA ILE A 739 -29.85 16.23 0.90
C ILE A 739 -30.03 14.92 1.67
N GLU A 740 -28.96 14.14 1.85
CA GLU A 740 -28.98 12.93 2.70
C GLU A 740 -29.50 13.24 4.11
N THR A 741 -28.92 14.21 4.81
CA THR A 741 -29.36 14.58 6.16
C THR A 741 -30.81 15.03 6.20
N TRP A 742 -31.28 15.79 5.20
CA TRP A 742 -32.65 16.31 5.20
C TRP A 742 -33.69 15.23 4.88
N ASP A 743 -33.40 14.33 3.93
CA ASP A 743 -34.32 13.30 3.42
C ASP A 743 -34.29 12.02 4.29
N ASN A 744 -33.13 11.64 4.83
CA ASN A 744 -32.96 10.45 5.69
C ASN A 744 -33.00 10.74 7.21
N GLY A 745 -32.51 11.92 7.65
CA GLY A 745 -32.40 12.29 9.06
C GLY A 745 -31.05 12.00 9.74
N LYS A 746 -30.05 11.42 9.05
CA LYS A 746 -28.72 11.19 9.62
C LYS A 746 -27.94 12.48 9.88
N PRO A 747 -27.06 12.55 10.91
CA PRO A 747 -26.24 13.73 11.17
C PRO A 747 -25.43 14.18 9.95
N TYR A 748 -25.39 15.50 9.70
CA TYR A 748 -24.70 16.10 8.55
C TYR A 748 -23.19 15.80 8.54
N SER A 749 -22.57 15.78 9.72
CA SER A 749 -21.16 15.42 9.90
C SER A 749 -20.87 13.99 9.42
N VAL A 750 -21.76 13.03 9.66
CA VAL A 750 -21.64 11.65 9.19
C VAL A 750 -21.89 11.57 7.69
N ALA A 751 -22.97 12.18 7.19
CA ALA A 751 -23.28 12.18 5.76
C ALA A 751 -22.15 12.78 4.90
N LEU A 752 -21.50 13.85 5.38
CA LEU A 752 -20.41 14.52 4.68
C LEU A 752 -19.07 13.76 4.76
N ASN A 753 -18.68 13.32 5.96
CA ASN A 753 -17.33 12.78 6.18
C ASN A 753 -17.25 11.26 5.94
N GLU A 754 -18.36 10.53 6.01
CA GLU A 754 -18.42 9.07 5.87
C GLU A 754 -19.14 8.68 4.56
N ASP A 755 -20.46 8.84 4.48
CA ASP A 755 -21.29 8.37 3.36
C ASP A 755 -20.79 8.85 1.98
N VAL A 756 -20.64 10.17 1.80
CA VAL A 756 -20.19 10.75 0.51
C VAL A 756 -18.75 10.33 0.18
N GLY A 757 -17.89 10.17 1.18
CA GLY A 757 -16.55 9.63 1.02
C GLY A 757 -16.56 8.17 0.56
N GLU A 758 -17.44 7.34 1.11
CA GLU A 758 -17.60 5.94 0.70
C GLU A 758 -18.14 5.85 -0.74
N VAL A 759 -19.08 6.72 -1.14
CA VAL A 759 -19.60 6.81 -2.52
C VAL A 759 -18.47 7.07 -3.52
N ALA A 760 -17.70 8.15 -3.31
CA ALA A 760 -16.61 8.52 -4.21
C ALA A 760 -15.55 7.41 -4.29
N ASN A 761 -15.17 6.81 -3.15
CA ASN A 761 -14.14 5.78 -3.13
C ASN A 761 -14.60 4.42 -3.67
N THR A 762 -15.87 4.05 -3.50
CA THR A 762 -16.48 2.86 -4.13
C THR A 762 -16.47 2.99 -5.66
N LEU A 763 -16.85 4.17 -6.19
CA LEU A 763 -16.79 4.47 -7.61
C LEU A 763 -15.35 4.41 -8.17
N ARG A 764 -14.37 4.95 -7.44
CA ARG A 764 -12.94 4.85 -7.80
C ARG A 764 -12.43 3.42 -7.80
N TYR A 765 -12.75 2.65 -6.76
CA TYR A 765 -12.29 1.28 -6.61
C TYR A 765 -12.74 0.44 -7.81
N TYR A 766 -14.02 0.53 -8.16
CA TYR A 766 -14.55 -0.18 -9.30
C TYR A 766 -14.12 0.40 -10.65
N GLY A 767 -13.94 1.72 -10.76
CA GLY A 767 -13.31 2.35 -11.93
C GLY A 767 -11.90 1.81 -12.20
N GLY A 768 -11.09 1.62 -11.14
CA GLY A 768 -9.76 1.01 -11.21
C GLY A 768 -9.74 -0.51 -11.47
N TYR A 769 -10.88 -1.18 -11.31
CA TYR A 769 -11.07 -2.60 -11.62
C TYR A 769 -11.64 -2.86 -13.02
N ALA A 770 -12.18 -1.85 -13.71
CA ALA A 770 -12.88 -2.03 -14.99
C ALA A 770 -12.03 -2.77 -16.04
N ASP A 771 -10.72 -2.48 -16.13
CA ASP A 771 -9.76 -3.14 -17.02
C ASP A 771 -9.07 -4.39 -16.41
N LYS A 772 -9.48 -4.81 -15.21
CA LYS A 772 -8.94 -5.97 -14.46
C LYS A 772 -9.90 -7.14 -14.32
N VAL A 773 -11.06 -7.06 -14.98
CA VAL A 773 -12.04 -8.16 -15.05
C VAL A 773 -11.56 -9.22 -16.03
N HIS A 774 -10.64 -10.08 -15.59
CA HIS A 774 -9.98 -11.06 -16.45
C HIS A 774 -10.65 -12.45 -16.47
N GLY A 775 -10.49 -13.14 -17.60
CA GLY A 775 -10.76 -14.57 -17.71
C GLY A 775 -9.56 -15.43 -17.27
N GLN A 776 -9.64 -16.72 -17.55
CA GLN A 776 -8.60 -17.71 -17.26
C GLN A 776 -8.25 -18.51 -18.51
N VAL A 777 -6.98 -18.78 -18.75
CA VAL A 777 -6.54 -19.85 -19.67
C VAL A 777 -6.50 -21.16 -18.89
N ILE A 778 -7.04 -22.22 -19.46
CA ILE A 778 -7.21 -23.53 -18.83
C ILE A 778 -6.44 -24.55 -19.67
N ASP A 779 -5.43 -25.19 -19.08
CA ASP A 779 -4.69 -26.26 -19.76
C ASP A 779 -5.59 -27.48 -19.92
N THR A 780 -5.72 -27.95 -21.17
CA THR A 780 -6.45 -29.17 -21.53
C THR A 780 -5.61 -30.12 -22.39
N GLY A 781 -4.29 -29.93 -22.41
CA GLY A 781 -3.37 -30.64 -23.29
C GLY A 781 -3.10 -29.92 -24.63
N PRO A 782 -2.13 -30.40 -25.43
CA PRO A 782 -1.56 -29.65 -26.56
C PRO A 782 -2.49 -29.47 -27.76
N GLU A 783 -3.49 -30.34 -27.94
CA GLU A 783 -4.41 -30.27 -29.09
C GLU A 783 -5.55 -29.26 -28.90
N LYS A 784 -5.67 -28.63 -27.74
CA LYS A 784 -6.83 -27.80 -27.39
C LYS A 784 -6.45 -26.62 -26.50
N LEU A 785 -6.69 -25.41 -27.01
CA LEU A 785 -6.70 -24.19 -26.20
C LEU A 785 -8.10 -24.02 -25.61
N ALA A 786 -8.19 -23.99 -24.27
CA ALA A 786 -9.39 -23.59 -23.55
C ALA A 786 -9.13 -22.29 -22.78
N TYR A 787 -10.06 -21.35 -22.84
CA TYR A 787 -10.02 -20.14 -22.03
C TYR A 787 -11.42 -19.66 -21.68
N THR A 788 -11.54 -18.80 -20.68
CA THR A 788 -12.80 -18.14 -20.32
C THR A 788 -12.77 -16.66 -20.67
N LEU A 789 -13.92 -16.11 -21.03
CA LEU A 789 -14.19 -14.68 -21.07
C LEU A 789 -15.11 -14.30 -19.90
N ARG A 790 -14.93 -13.10 -19.36
CA ARG A 790 -15.85 -12.48 -18.40
C ARG A 790 -16.68 -11.43 -19.14
N GLU A 791 -17.92 -11.78 -19.44
CA GLU A 791 -18.85 -10.90 -20.15
C GLU A 791 -19.82 -10.23 -19.16
N PRO A 792 -20.24 -8.98 -19.36
CA PRO A 792 -21.36 -8.41 -18.61
C PRO A 792 -22.63 -9.23 -18.83
N LEU A 793 -23.46 -9.32 -17.80
CA LEU A 793 -24.75 -10.02 -17.83
C LEU A 793 -25.76 -9.29 -18.74
N GLY A 794 -25.79 -7.95 -18.69
CA GLY A 794 -26.61 -7.11 -19.55
C GLY A 794 -27.31 -5.98 -18.83
N VAL A 795 -28.64 -6.03 -18.74
CA VAL A 795 -29.47 -5.07 -18.00
C VAL A 795 -29.64 -5.56 -16.56
N CYS A 796 -29.13 -4.78 -15.61
CA CYS A 796 -29.24 -5.03 -14.18
C CYS A 796 -30.35 -4.17 -13.58
N GLY A 797 -31.40 -4.81 -13.06
CA GLY A 797 -32.36 -4.15 -12.17
C GLY A 797 -31.76 -4.04 -10.76
N GLN A 798 -31.79 -2.85 -10.18
CA GLN A 798 -31.16 -2.58 -8.88
C GLN A 798 -32.15 -1.86 -7.96
N ILE A 799 -32.30 -2.34 -6.72
CA ILE A 799 -33.25 -1.77 -5.75
C ILE A 799 -32.49 -1.52 -4.45
N ILE A 800 -32.48 -0.26 -4.01
CA ILE A 800 -31.74 0.20 -2.82
C ILE A 800 -32.67 0.55 -1.65
N PRO A 801 -32.19 0.43 -0.40
CA PRO A 801 -32.91 0.85 0.80
C PRO A 801 -32.74 2.36 1.03
N TRP A 802 -33.40 2.85 2.08
CA TRP A 802 -33.44 4.26 2.47
C TRP A 802 -32.38 4.67 3.49
N ASN A 803 -31.62 3.74 4.07
CA ASN A 803 -30.76 4.02 5.24
C ASN A 803 -29.36 4.56 4.89
N TYR A 804 -28.86 4.22 3.70
CA TYR A 804 -27.68 4.81 3.07
C TYR A 804 -27.91 4.93 1.55
N PRO A 805 -28.87 5.77 1.08
CA PRO A 805 -29.30 5.81 -0.31
C PRO A 805 -28.15 5.99 -1.30
N LEU A 806 -27.31 7.01 -1.12
CA LEU A 806 -26.16 7.25 -2.02
C LEU A 806 -25.14 6.10 -2.00
N ALA A 807 -24.70 5.65 -0.82
CA ALA A 807 -23.70 4.59 -0.71
C ALA A 807 -24.21 3.27 -1.30
N MET A 808 -25.46 2.88 -1.02
CA MET A 808 -26.10 1.70 -1.60
C MET A 808 -26.28 1.85 -3.13
N GLY A 809 -26.50 3.08 -3.62
CA GLY A 809 -26.43 3.40 -5.04
C GLY A 809 -25.04 3.10 -5.62
N ALA A 810 -23.97 3.58 -4.98
CA ALA A 810 -22.59 3.36 -5.42
C ALA A 810 -22.15 1.89 -5.36
N TRP A 811 -22.51 1.16 -4.30
CA TRP A 811 -22.24 -0.27 -4.13
C TRP A 811 -22.84 -1.13 -5.25
N LYS A 812 -23.99 -0.69 -5.80
CA LYS A 812 -24.68 -1.38 -6.91
C LYS A 812 -24.21 -0.90 -8.28
N LEU A 813 -24.09 0.41 -8.50
CA LEU A 813 -23.67 0.98 -9.78
C LEU A 813 -22.20 0.67 -10.09
N GLY A 814 -21.30 0.78 -9.10
CA GLY A 814 -19.88 0.57 -9.25
C GLY A 814 -19.49 -0.73 -9.98
N PRO A 815 -19.78 -1.91 -9.40
CA PRO A 815 -19.38 -3.17 -10.01
C PRO A 815 -20.16 -3.47 -11.31
N ALA A 816 -21.42 -3.03 -11.41
CA ALA A 816 -22.22 -3.20 -12.62
C ALA A 816 -21.60 -2.48 -13.82
N LEU A 817 -21.25 -1.19 -13.65
CA LEU A 817 -20.69 -0.33 -14.69
C LEU A 817 -19.25 -0.72 -15.06
N ALA A 818 -18.42 -1.08 -14.08
CA ALA A 818 -17.06 -1.56 -14.33
C ALA A 818 -17.05 -2.79 -15.27
N CYS A 819 -17.93 -3.75 -15.01
CA CYS A 819 -18.12 -4.93 -15.87
C CYS A 819 -18.75 -4.63 -17.25
N GLY A 820 -19.28 -3.42 -17.48
CA GLY A 820 -19.93 -3.02 -18.75
C GLY A 820 -21.41 -3.38 -18.84
N ASN A 821 -22.10 -3.57 -17.72
CA ASN A 821 -23.56 -3.71 -17.69
C ASN A 821 -24.25 -2.35 -17.90
N THR A 822 -25.56 -2.38 -18.10
CA THR A 822 -26.45 -1.20 -18.02
C THR A 822 -27.42 -1.38 -16.86
N VAL A 823 -27.97 -0.30 -16.34
CA VAL A 823 -28.68 -0.30 -15.06
C VAL A 823 -30.05 0.38 -15.14
N VAL A 824 -31.03 -0.24 -14.49
CA VAL A 824 -32.29 0.39 -14.06
C VAL A 824 -32.33 0.32 -12.53
N LEU A 825 -32.06 1.44 -11.86
CA LEU A 825 -31.99 1.56 -10.41
C LEU A 825 -33.26 2.21 -9.85
N LYS A 826 -33.85 1.61 -8.82
CA LYS A 826 -34.99 2.16 -8.08
C LYS A 826 -34.54 2.62 -6.69
N ALA A 827 -34.63 3.93 -6.47
CA ALA A 827 -34.44 4.56 -5.16
C ALA A 827 -35.56 4.15 -4.18
N ALA A 828 -35.27 4.14 -2.88
CA ALA A 828 -36.30 3.96 -1.86
C ALA A 828 -37.29 5.13 -1.89
N GLU A 829 -38.59 4.84 -1.77
CA GLU A 829 -39.63 5.89 -1.84
C GLU A 829 -39.59 6.87 -0.65
N GLN A 830 -38.91 6.51 0.44
CA GLN A 830 -38.69 7.37 1.60
C GLN A 830 -37.59 8.41 1.39
N THR A 831 -36.60 8.12 0.53
CA THR A 831 -35.39 8.94 0.37
C THR A 831 -34.94 9.04 -1.10
N PRO A 832 -35.74 9.66 -1.99
CA PRO A 832 -35.43 9.73 -3.41
C PRO A 832 -34.46 10.88 -3.77
N LEU A 833 -34.30 11.90 -2.93
CA LEU A 833 -33.81 13.21 -3.37
C LEU A 833 -32.32 13.20 -3.72
N SER A 834 -31.50 12.58 -2.87
CA SER A 834 -30.03 12.54 -3.04
C SER A 834 -29.63 11.77 -4.30
N ILE A 835 -30.31 10.64 -4.56
CA ILE A 835 -30.11 9.78 -5.72
C ILE A 835 -30.55 10.45 -7.03
N LEU A 836 -31.65 11.23 -7.02
CA LEU A 836 -32.04 12.04 -8.18
C LEU A 836 -31.06 13.19 -8.45
N TYR A 837 -30.54 13.84 -7.40
CA TYR A 837 -29.50 14.86 -7.57
C TYR A 837 -28.23 14.25 -8.19
N PHE A 838 -27.79 13.09 -7.67
CA PHE A 838 -26.66 12.32 -8.18
C PHE A 838 -26.84 11.89 -9.65
N ALA A 839 -28.06 11.65 -10.12
CA ALA A 839 -28.34 11.34 -11.53
C ALA A 839 -27.88 12.45 -12.51
N GLN A 840 -27.90 13.72 -12.08
CA GLN A 840 -27.34 14.83 -12.88
C GLN A 840 -25.84 14.65 -13.11
N LEU A 841 -25.11 14.23 -12.07
CA LEU A 841 -23.67 14.02 -12.10
C LEU A 841 -23.29 12.85 -13.01
N ILE A 842 -24.16 11.86 -13.19
CA ILE A 842 -23.98 10.77 -14.16
C ILE A 842 -24.01 11.30 -15.60
N LYS A 843 -24.97 12.19 -15.91
CA LYS A 843 -25.04 12.86 -17.22
C LYS A 843 -23.80 13.73 -17.45
N GLU A 844 -23.38 14.48 -16.44
CA GLU A 844 -22.21 15.36 -16.50
C GLU A 844 -20.88 14.60 -16.59
N ALA A 845 -20.75 13.45 -15.93
CA ALA A 845 -19.63 12.53 -16.09
C ALA A 845 -19.50 12.03 -17.54
N GLY A 846 -20.59 12.05 -18.32
CA GLY A 846 -20.59 11.72 -19.75
C GLY A 846 -20.92 10.26 -20.05
N PHE A 847 -21.62 9.56 -19.15
CA PHE A 847 -22.14 8.23 -19.44
C PHE A 847 -23.09 8.27 -20.65
N PRO A 848 -23.01 7.31 -21.60
CA PRO A 848 -23.91 7.28 -22.75
C PRO A 848 -25.40 7.17 -22.34
N PRO A 849 -26.33 7.79 -23.09
CA PRO A 849 -27.76 7.72 -22.81
C PRO A 849 -28.27 6.29 -22.63
N GLY A 850 -28.94 6.05 -21.51
CA GLY A 850 -29.57 4.77 -21.18
C GLY A 850 -28.66 3.78 -20.44
N VAL A 851 -27.36 4.06 -20.29
CA VAL A 851 -26.45 3.19 -19.51
C VAL A 851 -26.84 3.14 -18.03
N VAL A 852 -27.31 4.26 -17.48
CA VAL A 852 -27.94 4.32 -16.16
C VAL A 852 -29.30 4.99 -16.30
N ASN A 853 -30.31 4.39 -15.68
CA ASN A 853 -31.66 4.94 -15.54
C ASN A 853 -32.02 4.85 -14.05
N ILE A 854 -32.55 5.93 -13.48
CA ILE A 854 -32.87 6.05 -12.05
C ILE A 854 -34.35 6.40 -11.91
N LEU A 855 -35.07 5.54 -11.20
CA LEU A 855 -36.50 5.62 -10.96
C LEU A 855 -36.77 5.80 -9.46
N ASN A 856 -37.79 6.59 -9.13
CA ASN A 856 -38.46 6.52 -7.83
C ASN A 856 -39.78 5.79 -8.04
N GLY A 857 -40.35 5.17 -7.00
CA GLY A 857 -41.63 4.48 -7.14
C GLY A 857 -41.89 3.54 -5.97
N HIS A 858 -43.13 3.11 -5.80
CA HIS A 858 -43.49 2.20 -4.72
C HIS A 858 -42.93 0.79 -4.96
N GLY A 859 -42.47 0.13 -3.89
CA GLY A 859 -41.93 -1.23 -3.98
C GLY A 859 -42.91 -2.28 -4.53
N LYS A 860 -44.22 -2.07 -4.37
CA LYS A 860 -45.28 -2.95 -4.89
C LYS A 860 -45.55 -2.80 -6.39
N GLU A 861 -45.10 -1.70 -7.00
CA GLU A 861 -45.32 -1.39 -8.41
C GLU A 861 -43.98 -1.38 -9.15
N ALA A 862 -43.25 -0.25 -9.16
CA ALA A 862 -41.93 -0.15 -9.79
C ALA A 862 -40.96 -1.25 -9.33
N GLY A 863 -40.91 -1.54 -8.03
CA GLY A 863 -40.04 -2.60 -7.48
C GLY A 863 -40.43 -4.01 -7.93
N ALA A 864 -41.73 -4.28 -8.03
CA ALA A 864 -42.25 -5.56 -8.52
C ALA A 864 -42.01 -5.71 -10.02
N ALA A 865 -42.35 -4.69 -10.82
CA ALA A 865 -42.13 -4.63 -12.26
C ALA A 865 -40.65 -4.86 -12.62
N ILE A 866 -39.71 -4.20 -11.93
CA ILE A 866 -38.27 -4.42 -12.10
C ILE A 866 -37.90 -5.90 -11.81
N ALA A 867 -38.39 -6.49 -10.72
CA ALA A 867 -38.07 -7.88 -10.38
C ALA A 867 -38.66 -8.90 -11.39
N SER A 868 -39.86 -8.63 -11.91
CA SER A 868 -40.58 -9.48 -12.87
C SER A 868 -40.40 -9.12 -14.35
N HIS A 869 -39.55 -8.14 -14.70
CA HIS A 869 -39.30 -7.82 -16.11
C HIS A 869 -38.52 -8.97 -16.76
N LEU A 870 -38.88 -9.34 -18.00
CA LEU A 870 -38.24 -10.44 -18.73
C LEU A 870 -36.90 -10.03 -19.36
N ASP A 871 -36.79 -8.80 -19.89
CA ASP A 871 -35.54 -8.23 -20.40
C ASP A 871 -34.58 -7.69 -19.31
N ILE A 872 -34.75 -8.07 -18.04
CA ILE A 872 -33.74 -7.84 -16.99
C ILE A 872 -32.96 -9.14 -16.74
N ASP A 873 -31.65 -9.08 -16.89
CA ASP A 873 -30.73 -10.24 -16.83
C ASP A 873 -30.24 -10.53 -15.41
N LYS A 874 -30.25 -9.51 -14.53
CA LYS A 874 -29.85 -9.58 -13.13
C LYS A 874 -30.73 -8.70 -12.25
N ILE A 875 -31.02 -9.17 -11.04
CA ILE A 875 -31.52 -8.34 -9.93
C ILE A 875 -30.49 -8.22 -8.82
N ALA A 876 -30.29 -7.01 -8.30
CA ALA A 876 -29.60 -6.76 -7.04
C ALA A 876 -30.53 -5.96 -6.10
N PHE A 877 -30.90 -6.55 -4.97
CA PHE A 877 -31.81 -5.93 -3.98
C PHE A 877 -31.11 -5.82 -2.63
N THR A 878 -31.20 -4.64 -2.00
CA THR A 878 -30.88 -4.47 -0.58
C THR A 878 -32.10 -3.95 0.19
N GLY A 879 -32.45 -4.60 1.30
CA GLY A 879 -33.60 -4.20 2.13
C GLY A 879 -34.16 -5.33 3.00
N SER A 880 -35.44 -5.25 3.41
CA SER A 880 -36.00 -6.23 4.35
C SER A 880 -35.97 -7.67 3.83
N THR A 881 -35.68 -8.64 4.69
CA THR A 881 -35.66 -10.08 4.34
C THR A 881 -37.01 -10.58 3.83
N ALA A 882 -38.13 -10.00 4.31
CA ALA A 882 -39.46 -10.30 3.82
C ALA A 882 -39.62 -9.90 2.34
N THR A 883 -39.16 -8.70 1.96
CA THR A 883 -39.15 -8.24 0.57
C THR A 883 -38.16 -9.04 -0.28
N GLY A 884 -36.95 -9.32 0.22
CA GLY A 884 -35.95 -10.13 -0.49
C GLY A 884 -36.47 -11.50 -0.92
N ARG A 885 -37.27 -12.17 -0.06
CA ARG A 885 -37.97 -13.42 -0.43
C ARG A 885 -39.02 -13.26 -1.54
N GLN A 886 -39.68 -12.12 -1.64
CA GLN A 886 -40.63 -11.85 -2.74
C GLN A 886 -39.88 -11.51 -4.04
N ILE A 887 -38.81 -10.72 -3.95
CA ILE A 887 -37.91 -10.43 -5.08
C ILE A 887 -37.36 -11.73 -5.67
N MET A 888 -36.89 -12.66 -4.85
CA MET A 888 -36.41 -13.97 -5.28
C MET A 888 -37.49 -14.77 -6.05
N LYS A 889 -38.74 -14.75 -5.56
CA LYS A 889 -39.87 -15.41 -6.24
C LYS A 889 -40.16 -14.76 -7.59
N MET A 890 -40.25 -13.43 -7.66
CA MET A 890 -40.52 -12.70 -8.90
C MET A 890 -39.38 -12.84 -9.93
N ALA A 891 -38.13 -12.92 -9.47
CA ALA A 891 -36.97 -13.16 -10.33
C ALA A 891 -36.97 -14.56 -10.98
N SER A 892 -37.59 -15.57 -10.36
CA SER A 892 -37.52 -16.96 -10.83
C SER A 892 -38.08 -17.20 -12.25
N ILE A 893 -38.97 -16.33 -12.73
CA ILE A 893 -39.70 -16.49 -14.01
C ILE A 893 -38.81 -16.64 -15.26
N ASN A 894 -37.59 -16.08 -15.23
CA ASN A 894 -36.60 -16.17 -16.31
C ASN A 894 -35.22 -16.62 -15.79
N LEU A 895 -35.17 -17.14 -14.55
CA LEU A 895 -33.94 -17.57 -13.87
C LEU A 895 -32.82 -16.51 -13.83
N LYS A 896 -33.17 -15.21 -13.84
CA LYS A 896 -32.21 -14.11 -13.79
C LYS A 896 -31.32 -14.19 -12.54
N ASN A 897 -30.05 -13.78 -12.67
CA ASN A 897 -29.11 -13.82 -11.54
C ASN A 897 -29.57 -12.90 -10.41
N ILE A 898 -29.45 -13.33 -9.16
CA ILE A 898 -29.82 -12.52 -7.98
C ILE A 898 -28.61 -12.23 -7.09
N THR A 899 -28.54 -11.00 -6.58
CA THR A 899 -27.81 -10.65 -5.35
C THR A 899 -28.83 -10.09 -4.37
N LEU A 900 -28.88 -10.61 -3.14
CA LEU A 900 -29.78 -10.16 -2.10
C LEU A 900 -28.96 -9.83 -0.86
N GLU A 901 -28.98 -8.58 -0.42
CA GLU A 901 -28.51 -8.20 0.92
C GLU A 901 -29.71 -7.79 1.77
N THR A 902 -29.81 -8.36 2.96
CA THR A 902 -30.97 -8.14 3.82
C THR A 902 -30.56 -8.03 5.28
N GLY A 903 -31.57 -7.96 6.16
CA GLY A 903 -31.40 -7.64 7.56
C GLY A 903 -30.48 -8.57 8.36
N GLY A 904 -30.16 -8.12 9.57
CA GLY A 904 -29.26 -8.81 10.49
C GLY A 904 -29.75 -8.82 11.94
N LYS A 905 -29.16 -9.72 12.71
CA LYS A 905 -29.23 -9.75 14.18
C LYS A 905 -27.84 -10.03 14.76
N SER A 906 -26.89 -9.22 14.29
CA SER A 906 -25.44 -9.44 14.43
C SER A 906 -25.03 -9.55 15.90
N PRO A 907 -24.32 -10.64 16.29
CA PRO A 907 -23.78 -10.78 17.63
C PRO A 907 -22.46 -10.02 17.79
N LEU A 908 -22.25 -9.44 18.96
CA LEU A 908 -20.97 -8.91 19.41
C LEU A 908 -20.59 -9.64 20.70
N ILE A 909 -19.45 -10.32 20.69
CA ILE A 909 -19.00 -11.17 21.81
C ILE A 909 -17.84 -10.46 22.52
N VAL A 910 -17.98 -10.21 23.83
CA VAL A 910 -16.95 -9.63 24.69
C VAL A 910 -16.48 -10.67 25.70
N PHE A 911 -15.22 -11.09 25.58
CA PHE A 911 -14.59 -11.99 26.55
C PHE A 911 -13.99 -11.20 27.73
N ALA A 912 -13.79 -11.88 28.87
CA ALA A 912 -13.23 -11.30 30.09
C ALA A 912 -11.77 -10.84 29.96
N ASP A 913 -11.07 -11.26 28.90
CA ASP A 913 -9.73 -10.83 28.51
C ASP A 913 -9.75 -9.78 27.39
N ALA A 914 -10.81 -9.00 27.27
CA ALA A 914 -10.90 -7.83 26.40
C ALA A 914 -10.50 -6.54 27.12
N ASP A 915 -10.01 -5.56 26.36
CA ASP A 915 -10.08 -4.15 26.77
C ASP A 915 -11.56 -3.75 26.84
N VAL A 916 -12.11 -3.70 28.06
CA VAL A 916 -13.54 -3.45 28.31
C VAL A 916 -13.94 -2.04 27.87
N ASP A 917 -13.08 -1.03 28.04
CA ASP A 917 -13.36 0.35 27.63
C ASP A 917 -13.47 0.45 26.11
N GLN A 918 -12.59 -0.23 25.35
CA GLN A 918 -12.69 -0.29 23.89
C GLN A 918 -13.88 -1.12 23.44
N ALA A 919 -14.13 -2.27 24.07
CA ALA A 919 -15.29 -3.11 23.77
C ALA A 919 -16.61 -2.35 23.95
N VAL A 920 -16.73 -1.54 25.01
CA VAL A 920 -17.91 -0.66 25.25
C VAL A 920 -18.06 0.38 24.15
N LYS A 921 -16.99 1.10 23.80
CA LYS A 921 -17.02 2.17 22.78
C LYS A 921 -17.37 1.63 21.39
N TRP A 922 -16.76 0.52 20.98
CA TRP A 922 -17.08 -0.13 19.71
C TRP A 922 -18.47 -0.79 19.70
N SER A 923 -18.94 -1.33 20.82
CA SER A 923 -20.31 -1.82 20.92
C SER A 923 -21.32 -0.68 20.79
N HIS A 924 -21.04 0.48 21.38
CA HIS A 924 -21.88 1.68 21.27
C HIS A 924 -21.96 2.16 19.82
N ALA A 925 -20.81 2.37 19.16
CA ALA A 925 -20.74 2.74 17.75
C ALA A 925 -21.42 1.68 16.85
N GLY A 926 -21.28 0.40 17.18
CA GLY A 926 -21.85 -0.72 16.43
C GLY A 926 -23.39 -0.82 16.45
N ILE A 927 -24.09 -0.14 17.37
CA ILE A 927 -25.56 -0.16 17.44
C ILE A 927 -26.23 1.22 17.42
N MET A 928 -25.55 2.29 17.85
CA MET A 928 -26.15 3.62 17.89
C MET A 928 -25.88 4.46 16.62
N SER A 929 -24.81 4.16 15.86
CA SER A 929 -24.51 4.88 14.61
C SER A 929 -25.64 4.77 13.58
N ASN A 930 -25.82 5.81 12.76
CA ASN A 930 -26.95 5.97 11.82
C ASN A 930 -28.31 5.64 12.46
N MET A 931 -28.47 6.03 13.73
CA MET A 931 -29.67 5.80 14.54
C MET A 931 -30.05 4.31 14.67
N GLY A 932 -29.08 3.39 14.60
CA GLY A 932 -29.28 1.94 14.59
C GLY A 932 -29.98 1.40 13.34
N GLN A 933 -30.14 2.23 12.30
CA GLN A 933 -30.72 1.86 11.00
C GLN A 933 -29.62 1.24 10.10
N ILE A 934 -28.87 0.28 10.63
CA ILE A 934 -27.75 -0.42 9.96
C ILE A 934 -28.04 -1.92 9.94
N CYS A 935 -27.95 -2.56 8.78
CA CYS A 935 -28.22 -4.00 8.66
C CYS A 935 -27.23 -4.87 9.44
N THR A 936 -25.96 -4.45 9.54
CA THR A 936 -24.93 -5.12 10.34
C THR A 936 -24.97 -4.79 11.83
N ALA A 937 -25.85 -3.88 12.28
CA ALA A 937 -25.85 -3.37 13.65
C ALA A 937 -25.74 -4.48 14.71
N THR A 938 -24.77 -4.34 15.61
CA THR A 938 -24.41 -5.31 16.65
C THR A 938 -25.39 -5.29 17.83
N SER A 939 -26.67 -5.44 17.50
CA SER A 939 -27.84 -5.33 18.38
C SER A 939 -27.97 -6.45 19.40
N ARG A 940 -27.19 -7.54 19.30
CA ARG A 940 -27.03 -8.56 20.35
C ARG A 940 -25.62 -8.53 20.92
N VAL A 941 -25.46 -7.96 22.11
CA VAL A 941 -24.18 -7.98 22.82
C VAL A 941 -24.18 -9.15 23.81
N LEU A 942 -23.19 -10.02 23.68
CA LEU A 942 -22.92 -11.17 24.54
C LEU A 942 -21.64 -10.90 25.32
N VAL A 943 -21.70 -10.92 26.65
CA VAL A 943 -20.57 -10.54 27.52
C VAL A 943 -20.23 -11.68 28.48
N GLU A 944 -18.95 -11.97 28.71
CA GLU A 944 -18.55 -13.02 29.65
C GLU A 944 -19.00 -12.66 31.08
N GLU A 945 -19.59 -13.63 31.80
CA GLU A 945 -20.31 -13.43 33.07
C GLU A 945 -19.50 -12.66 34.13
N THR A 946 -18.17 -12.84 34.14
CA THR A 946 -17.24 -12.19 35.08
C THR A 946 -17.09 -10.67 34.91
N ILE A 947 -17.42 -10.12 33.73
CA ILE A 947 -17.33 -8.67 33.43
C ILE A 947 -18.69 -8.06 33.06
N TYR A 948 -19.79 -8.81 33.16
CA TYR A 948 -21.13 -8.40 32.71
C TYR A 948 -21.62 -7.10 33.34
N ASP A 949 -21.62 -7.02 34.68
CA ASP A 949 -22.16 -5.86 35.41
C ASP A 949 -21.33 -4.59 35.17
N GLU A 950 -20.00 -4.74 35.07
CA GLU A 950 -19.08 -3.64 34.74
C GLU A 950 -19.32 -3.13 33.30
N PHE A 951 -19.42 -4.04 32.33
CA PHE A 951 -19.72 -3.70 30.95
C PHE A 951 -21.07 -2.99 30.82
N VAL A 952 -22.13 -3.51 31.45
CA VAL A 952 -23.48 -2.90 31.41
C VAL A 952 -23.47 -1.48 31.99
N ARG A 953 -22.74 -1.26 33.10
CA ARG A 953 -22.59 0.08 33.69
C ARG A 953 -21.85 1.03 32.74
N LEU A 954 -20.68 0.64 32.26
CA LEU A 954 -19.86 1.45 31.34
C LEU A 954 -20.59 1.73 30.02
N PHE A 955 -21.33 0.75 29.49
CA PHE A 955 -22.13 0.91 28.28
C PHE A 955 -23.28 1.90 28.47
N LYS A 956 -23.97 1.86 29.63
CA LYS A 956 -24.97 2.87 29.98
C LYS A 956 -24.38 4.28 30.05
N ASP A 957 -23.21 4.41 30.68
CA ASP A 957 -22.50 5.68 30.82
C ASP A 957 -22.08 6.22 29.42
N GLN A 958 -21.49 5.37 28.58
CA GLN A 958 -21.12 5.68 27.18
C GLN A 958 -22.33 6.10 26.32
N VAL A 959 -23.45 5.37 26.41
CA VAL A 959 -24.70 5.72 25.71
C VAL A 959 -25.17 7.11 26.12
N LYS A 960 -25.16 7.43 27.42
CA LYS A 960 -25.59 8.72 27.96
C LYS A 960 -24.65 9.87 27.57
N GLU A 961 -23.34 9.62 27.51
CA GLU A 961 -22.34 10.64 27.17
C GLU A 961 -22.37 11.00 25.67
N VAL A 962 -22.43 10.00 24.79
CA VAL A 962 -22.22 10.20 23.35
C VAL A 962 -23.51 10.28 22.54
N SER A 963 -24.58 9.58 22.93
CA SER A 963 -25.79 9.43 22.08
C SER A 963 -26.75 10.62 22.18
N LYS A 964 -26.24 11.83 21.99
CA LYS A 964 -27.02 13.07 21.97
C LYS A 964 -28.04 13.04 20.84
N VAL A 965 -29.32 13.09 21.22
CA VAL A 965 -30.45 13.21 20.30
C VAL A 965 -30.70 14.68 20.02
N GLY A 966 -30.84 15.08 18.75
CA GLY A 966 -30.90 16.49 18.38
C GLY A 966 -31.20 16.76 16.91
N ASP A 967 -31.09 18.02 16.50
CA ASP A 967 -31.18 18.44 15.10
C ASP A 967 -30.04 17.79 14.30
N PRO A 968 -30.31 17.01 13.24
CA PRO A 968 -29.30 16.39 12.40
C PRO A 968 -28.28 17.37 11.78
N PHE A 969 -28.57 18.67 11.71
CA PHE A 969 -27.63 19.71 11.26
C PHE A 969 -26.78 20.34 12.38
N SER A 970 -26.98 19.97 13.65
CA SER A 970 -26.12 20.43 14.76
C SER A 970 -24.84 19.61 14.87
N ASP A 971 -23.69 20.27 14.99
CA ASP A 971 -22.36 19.65 15.13
C ASP A 971 -22.24 18.70 16.34
N ASP A 972 -23.10 18.86 17.35
CA ASP A 972 -23.09 18.04 18.57
C ASP A 972 -24.12 16.90 18.58
N THR A 973 -24.91 16.73 17.51
CA THR A 973 -25.90 15.64 17.41
C THR A 973 -25.25 14.36 16.89
N PHE A 974 -25.38 13.30 17.68
CA PHE A 974 -24.98 11.93 17.30
C PHE A 974 -26.17 11.14 16.73
N GLN A 975 -27.38 11.42 17.22
CA GLN A 975 -28.57 10.61 17.03
C GLN A 975 -29.70 11.46 16.41
N GLY A 976 -29.94 11.28 15.11
CA GLY A 976 -31.10 11.86 14.41
C GLY A 976 -32.42 11.12 14.66
N PRO A 977 -33.49 11.48 13.93
CA PRO A 977 -34.75 10.76 13.93
C PRO A 977 -34.67 9.43 13.16
N GLN A 978 -35.67 8.57 13.32
CA GLN A 978 -35.91 7.45 12.40
C GLN A 978 -36.46 7.98 11.07
N VAL A 979 -36.18 7.30 9.95
CA VAL A 979 -36.53 7.82 8.61
C VAL A 979 -38.03 8.08 8.38
N THR A 980 -38.91 7.36 9.08
CA THR A 980 -40.37 7.45 8.88
C THR A 980 -41.13 7.12 10.15
N LYS A 981 -42.35 7.65 10.24
CA LYS A 981 -43.35 7.29 11.26
C LYS A 981 -43.56 5.78 11.40
N VAL A 982 -43.60 5.03 10.30
CA VAL A 982 -43.79 3.56 10.33
C VAL A 982 -42.61 2.86 10.99
N GLN A 983 -41.37 3.26 10.70
CA GLN A 983 -40.19 2.70 11.35
C GLN A 983 -40.11 3.12 12.83
N TYR A 984 -40.48 4.36 13.14
CA TYR A 984 -40.59 4.87 14.50
C TYR A 984 -41.59 4.08 15.36
N GLU A 985 -42.83 3.90 14.88
CA GLU A 985 -43.87 3.12 15.55
C GLU A 985 -43.46 1.65 15.71
N LYS A 986 -42.78 1.07 14.72
CA LYS A 986 -42.22 -0.29 14.80
C LYS A 986 -41.20 -0.44 15.93
N VAL A 987 -40.25 0.50 16.06
CA VAL A 987 -39.23 0.45 17.13
C VAL A 987 -39.86 0.65 18.51
N LEU A 988 -40.82 1.57 18.66
CA LEU A 988 -41.61 1.71 19.89
C LEU A 988 -42.39 0.42 20.22
N GLY A 989 -42.94 -0.26 19.23
CA GLY A 989 -43.60 -1.56 19.42
C GLY A 989 -42.67 -2.66 19.95
N TYR A 990 -41.39 -2.68 19.54
CA TYR A 990 -40.40 -3.60 20.12
C TYR A 990 -39.99 -3.23 21.55
N ILE A 991 -39.97 -1.94 21.89
CA ILE A 991 -39.72 -1.48 23.26
C ILE A 991 -40.81 -2.01 24.21
N GLU A 992 -42.08 -1.91 23.82
CA GLU A 992 -43.18 -2.48 24.60
C GLU A 992 -43.15 -4.02 24.62
N SER A 993 -42.77 -4.68 23.52
CA SER A 993 -42.52 -6.13 23.49
C SER A 993 -41.49 -6.53 24.55
N GLY A 994 -40.34 -5.84 24.61
CA GLY A 994 -39.28 -6.09 25.59
C GLY A 994 -39.73 -5.94 27.04
N LYS A 995 -40.47 -4.87 27.35
CA LYS A 995 -41.09 -4.65 28.68
C LYS A 995 -42.07 -5.78 29.01
N SER A 996 -42.93 -6.16 28.07
CA SER A 996 -43.99 -7.17 28.27
C SER A 996 -43.48 -8.60 28.41
N GLU A 997 -42.36 -8.93 27.76
CA GLU A 997 -41.72 -10.25 27.80
C GLU A 997 -40.85 -10.44 29.06
N GLY A 998 -40.65 -9.39 29.86
CA GLY A 998 -39.93 -9.44 31.14
C GLY A 998 -38.44 -9.10 31.05
N ALA A 999 -37.98 -8.43 29.98
CA ALA A 999 -36.62 -7.90 29.92
C ALA A 999 -36.49 -6.61 30.76
N THR A 1000 -35.30 -6.37 31.32
CA THR A 1000 -35.03 -5.18 32.14
C THR A 1000 -34.60 -4.02 31.26
N LEU A 1001 -35.35 -2.92 31.29
CA LEU A 1001 -34.97 -1.66 30.63
C LEU A 1001 -33.93 -0.91 31.48
N VAL A 1002 -32.74 -0.66 30.92
CA VAL A 1002 -31.61 -0.01 31.61
C VAL A 1002 -31.56 1.50 31.38
N THR A 1003 -31.90 1.94 30.16
CA THR A 1003 -32.01 3.35 29.75
C THR A 1003 -32.78 3.45 28.42
N GLY A 1004 -33.33 4.63 28.12
CA GLY A 1004 -34.17 4.86 26.95
C GLY A 1004 -35.56 4.22 27.10
N GLY A 1005 -36.05 3.58 26.04
CA GLY A 1005 -37.33 2.86 26.07
C GLY A 1005 -38.56 3.75 25.93
N GLU A 1006 -38.41 4.90 25.27
CA GLU A 1006 -39.49 5.86 25.00
C GLU A 1006 -39.22 6.73 23.76
N ALA A 1007 -40.25 7.45 23.33
CA ALA A 1007 -40.14 8.51 22.33
C ALA A 1007 -39.41 9.72 22.92
N HIS A 1008 -38.40 10.22 22.21
CA HIS A 1008 -37.69 11.43 22.64
C HIS A 1008 -38.37 12.67 22.04
N LYS A 1009 -38.82 13.61 22.87
CA LYS A 1009 -39.66 14.75 22.44
C LYS A 1009 -39.01 16.12 22.62
N ASP A 1010 -37.81 16.18 23.18
CA ASP A 1010 -37.17 17.45 23.54
C ASP A 1010 -36.65 18.24 22.32
N VAL A 1011 -36.53 17.57 21.17
CA VAL A 1011 -36.24 18.20 19.87
C VAL A 1011 -37.51 18.85 19.31
N ASN A 1012 -37.80 20.07 19.75
CA ASN A 1012 -38.90 20.92 19.25
C ASN A 1012 -40.33 20.32 19.32
N GLY A 1013 -40.53 19.19 20.03
CA GLY A 1013 -41.84 18.55 20.22
C GLY A 1013 -42.40 17.79 19.01
N LYS A 1014 -41.60 17.55 17.96
CA LYS A 1014 -42.00 16.87 16.71
C LYS A 1014 -40.92 15.89 16.23
N GLY A 1015 -41.26 15.12 15.19
CA GLY A 1015 -40.30 14.27 14.49
C GLY A 1015 -40.16 12.87 15.08
N PHE A 1016 -39.44 12.02 14.37
CA PHE A 1016 -39.45 10.57 14.60
C PHE A 1016 -38.32 10.12 15.54
N PHE A 1017 -38.08 10.86 16.63
CA PHE A 1017 -36.95 10.67 17.54
C PHE A 1017 -37.21 9.61 18.63
N ILE A 1018 -36.24 8.70 18.82
CA ILE A 1018 -36.31 7.63 19.83
C ILE A 1018 -35.11 7.72 20.75
N ALA A 1019 -35.35 7.59 22.05
CA ALA A 1019 -34.28 7.56 23.04
C ALA A 1019 -33.42 6.28 22.86
N PRO A 1020 -32.09 6.39 22.76
CA PRO A 1020 -31.17 5.24 22.69
C PRO A 1020 -31.45 4.22 23.80
N THR A 1021 -31.84 3.01 23.40
CA THR A 1021 -32.49 2.03 24.27
C THR A 1021 -31.61 0.82 24.55
N VAL A 1022 -31.51 0.44 25.83
CA VAL A 1022 -30.69 -0.68 26.30
C VAL A 1022 -31.53 -1.61 27.16
N PHE A 1023 -31.60 -2.89 26.78
CA PHE A 1023 -32.23 -3.95 27.57
C PHE A 1023 -31.21 -4.98 28.07
N THR A 1024 -31.39 -5.44 29.31
CA THR A 1024 -30.63 -6.53 29.96
C THR A 1024 -31.57 -7.63 30.45
N HIS A 1025 -31.01 -8.70 31.02
CA HIS A 1025 -31.75 -9.90 31.46
C HIS A 1025 -32.64 -10.52 30.35
N VAL A 1026 -32.18 -10.40 29.10
CA VAL A 1026 -32.87 -10.89 27.92
C VAL A 1026 -32.61 -12.40 27.75
N THR A 1027 -33.66 -13.17 27.47
CA THR A 1027 -33.57 -14.61 27.16
C THR A 1027 -33.59 -14.85 25.65
N ASP A 1028 -32.97 -15.95 25.20
CA ASP A 1028 -32.71 -16.21 23.78
C ASP A 1028 -33.98 -16.38 22.93
N ASN A 1029 -35.14 -16.63 23.56
CA ASN A 1029 -36.44 -16.77 22.90
C ASN A 1029 -37.22 -15.44 22.77
N MET A 1030 -36.78 -14.36 23.41
CA MET A 1030 -37.49 -13.07 23.36
C MET A 1030 -37.49 -12.49 21.94
N LYS A 1031 -38.59 -11.84 21.56
CA LYS A 1031 -38.76 -11.23 20.24
C LYS A 1031 -37.66 -10.19 19.96
N ILE A 1032 -37.35 -9.36 20.97
CA ILE A 1032 -36.27 -8.36 20.90
C ILE A 1032 -34.87 -8.97 20.75
N TYR A 1033 -34.69 -10.26 21.07
CA TYR A 1033 -33.46 -11.02 20.84
C TYR A 1033 -33.44 -11.70 19.46
N ARG A 1034 -34.57 -12.24 18.99
CA ARG A 1034 -34.64 -12.95 17.68
C ARG A 1034 -34.73 -12.02 16.47
N GLU A 1035 -35.49 -10.94 16.55
CA GLU A 1035 -35.92 -10.16 15.39
C GLU A 1035 -35.08 -8.88 15.16
N GLU A 1036 -34.99 -8.46 13.89
CA GLU A 1036 -34.39 -7.20 13.49
C GLU A 1036 -35.32 -6.01 13.82
N ILE A 1037 -34.81 -5.09 14.64
CA ILE A 1037 -35.53 -3.90 15.11
C ILE A 1037 -35.27 -2.72 14.17
N PHE A 1038 -34.01 -2.52 13.80
CA PHE A 1038 -33.52 -1.49 12.87
C PHE A 1038 -33.70 -0.05 13.39
N GLY A 1039 -33.30 0.16 14.65
CA GLY A 1039 -33.32 1.44 15.36
C GLY A 1039 -32.31 1.41 16.52
N PRO A 1040 -32.21 2.45 17.36
CA PRO A 1040 -31.14 2.60 18.36
C PRO A 1040 -31.44 1.75 19.60
N PHE A 1041 -31.35 0.43 19.44
CA PHE A 1041 -31.85 -0.57 20.39
C PHE A 1041 -30.87 -1.74 20.49
N VAL A 1042 -30.37 -2.00 21.71
CA VAL A 1042 -29.48 -3.13 22.00
C VAL A 1042 -30.04 -4.05 23.09
N VAL A 1043 -29.77 -5.36 22.96
CA VAL A 1043 -29.91 -6.33 24.05
C VAL A 1043 -28.54 -6.80 24.53
N ILE A 1044 -28.33 -6.84 25.84
CA ILE A 1044 -27.07 -7.27 26.45
C ILE A 1044 -27.32 -8.47 27.38
N SER A 1045 -26.70 -9.61 27.07
CA SER A 1045 -26.84 -10.87 27.82
C SER A 1045 -25.48 -11.44 28.22
N SER A 1046 -25.40 -12.12 29.37
CA SER A 1046 -24.17 -12.78 29.82
C SER A 1046 -23.98 -14.18 29.18
N PHE A 1047 -22.74 -14.68 29.10
CA PHE A 1047 -22.41 -16.07 28.77
C PHE A 1047 -21.27 -16.59 29.67
N LYS A 1048 -21.13 -17.92 29.82
CA LYS A 1048 -20.15 -18.56 30.72
C LYS A 1048 -18.95 -19.19 30.02
N THR A 1049 -19.09 -19.59 28.76
CA THR A 1049 -18.02 -20.28 28.01
C THR A 1049 -17.95 -19.83 26.55
N GLU A 1050 -16.78 -20.00 25.92
CA GLU A 1050 -16.58 -19.75 24.48
C GLU A 1050 -17.57 -20.56 23.60
N GLU A 1051 -17.84 -21.81 23.98
CA GLU A 1051 -18.76 -22.68 23.23
C GLU A 1051 -20.22 -22.19 23.33
N GLU A 1052 -20.64 -21.78 24.52
CA GLU A 1052 -21.96 -21.16 24.72
C GLU A 1052 -22.09 -19.86 23.90
N ALA A 1053 -21.07 -18.99 23.92
CA ALA A 1053 -21.07 -17.75 23.17
C ALA A 1053 -21.21 -17.98 21.66
N ILE A 1054 -20.48 -18.96 21.10
CA ILE A 1054 -20.57 -19.34 19.68
C ILE A 1054 -21.96 -19.90 19.36
N ASN A 1055 -22.49 -20.80 20.19
CA ASN A 1055 -23.79 -21.42 19.95
C ASN A 1055 -24.92 -20.38 19.96
N ARG A 1056 -24.91 -19.44 20.90
CA ARG A 1056 -25.93 -18.37 21.01
C ARG A 1056 -25.74 -17.28 19.96
N ALA A 1057 -24.50 -16.97 19.56
CA ALA A 1057 -24.23 -16.11 18.41
C ALA A 1057 -24.83 -16.70 17.11
N ASN A 1058 -24.65 -18.01 16.89
CA ASN A 1058 -25.12 -18.71 15.68
C ASN A 1058 -26.62 -19.07 15.70
N ASP A 1059 -27.25 -19.20 16.87
CA ASP A 1059 -28.69 -19.43 16.99
C ASP A 1059 -29.50 -18.18 16.61
N THR A 1060 -29.66 -18.02 15.29
CA THR A 1060 -30.48 -17.02 14.62
C THR A 1060 -30.67 -17.44 13.17
N THR A 1061 -31.74 -16.96 12.53
CA THR A 1061 -31.95 -17.11 11.08
C THR A 1061 -31.06 -16.20 10.24
N TYR A 1062 -30.42 -15.22 10.87
CA TYR A 1062 -29.56 -14.21 10.25
C TYR A 1062 -28.08 -14.61 10.28
N GLY A 1063 -27.25 -13.93 9.50
CA GLY A 1063 -25.81 -14.20 9.40
C GLY A 1063 -25.07 -13.12 8.63
N LEU A 1064 -25.32 -11.84 8.93
CA LEU A 1064 -24.70 -10.73 8.21
C LEU A 1064 -23.32 -10.37 8.77
N GLY A 1065 -23.27 -9.68 9.90
CA GLY A 1065 -22.03 -9.30 10.59
C GLY A 1065 -21.89 -9.95 11.97
N SER A 1066 -20.70 -9.84 12.55
CA SER A 1066 -20.41 -10.21 13.94
C SER A 1066 -19.15 -9.49 14.43
N ALA A 1067 -19.04 -9.17 15.71
CA ALA A 1067 -17.82 -8.63 16.29
C ALA A 1067 -17.33 -9.47 17.49
N ILE A 1068 -16.02 -9.49 17.74
CA ILE A 1068 -15.37 -10.27 18.81
C ILE A 1068 -14.33 -9.40 19.52
N PHE A 1069 -14.42 -9.28 20.84
CA PHE A 1069 -13.49 -8.53 21.68
C PHE A 1069 -12.72 -9.47 22.61
N THR A 1070 -11.40 -9.50 22.45
CA THR A 1070 -10.43 -10.27 23.27
C THR A 1070 -9.00 -9.88 22.88
N GLU A 1071 -8.10 -9.78 23.86
CA GLU A 1071 -6.66 -9.64 23.60
C GLU A 1071 -6.04 -10.97 23.10
N ASN A 1072 -6.71 -12.10 23.32
CA ASN A 1072 -6.24 -13.42 22.90
C ASN A 1072 -6.55 -13.67 21.41
N LEU A 1073 -5.64 -13.29 20.53
CA LEU A 1073 -5.79 -13.48 19.07
C LEU A 1073 -6.03 -14.95 18.65
N THR A 1074 -5.55 -15.93 19.43
CA THR A 1074 -5.83 -17.36 19.15
C THR A 1074 -7.29 -17.71 19.44
N LYS A 1075 -7.87 -17.14 20.51
CA LYS A 1075 -9.30 -17.19 20.80
C LYS A 1075 -10.08 -16.48 19.70
N ALA A 1076 -9.70 -15.24 19.37
CA ALA A 1076 -10.38 -14.42 18.35
C ALA A 1076 -10.51 -15.15 17.01
N HIS A 1077 -9.41 -15.69 16.45
CA HIS A 1077 -9.45 -16.42 15.18
C HIS A 1077 -10.21 -17.76 15.28
N ARG A 1078 -10.18 -18.45 16.42
CA ARG A 1078 -10.95 -19.69 16.64
C ARG A 1078 -12.45 -19.44 16.69
N VAL A 1079 -12.87 -18.38 17.36
CA VAL A 1079 -14.27 -17.92 17.44
C VAL A 1079 -14.72 -17.41 16.07
N ALA A 1080 -13.96 -16.52 15.42
CA ALA A 1080 -14.28 -15.98 14.11
C ALA A 1080 -14.49 -17.06 13.03
N ARG A 1081 -13.71 -18.14 13.07
CA ARG A 1081 -13.86 -19.29 12.15
C ARG A 1081 -15.15 -20.09 12.38
N LYS A 1082 -15.75 -20.01 13.58
CA LYS A 1082 -16.95 -20.77 13.97
C LYS A 1082 -18.24 -19.94 13.93
N ILE A 1083 -18.17 -18.61 13.87
CA ILE A 1083 -19.36 -17.77 13.73
C ILE A 1083 -19.86 -17.83 12.28
N GLU A 1084 -21.16 -18.08 12.13
CA GLU A 1084 -21.86 -18.17 10.85
C GLU A 1084 -22.36 -16.79 10.40
N ALA A 1085 -21.41 -15.89 10.17
CA ALA A 1085 -21.64 -14.54 9.63
C ALA A 1085 -20.86 -14.33 8.33
N GLY A 1086 -21.35 -13.43 7.49
CA GLY A 1086 -20.66 -13.03 6.26
C GLY A 1086 -19.42 -12.17 6.50
N MET A 1087 -19.42 -11.39 7.59
CA MET A 1087 -18.32 -10.53 8.03
C MET A 1087 -18.09 -10.73 9.53
N VAL A 1088 -16.83 -10.72 9.96
CA VAL A 1088 -16.44 -10.82 11.38
C VAL A 1088 -15.34 -9.82 11.69
N TRP A 1089 -15.63 -8.87 12.58
CA TRP A 1089 -14.67 -7.91 13.14
C TRP A 1089 -14.00 -8.48 14.39
N ILE A 1090 -12.71 -8.18 14.59
CA ILE A 1090 -11.95 -8.53 15.79
C ILE A 1090 -11.41 -7.23 16.39
N ASN A 1091 -11.84 -6.92 17.61
CA ASN A 1091 -11.51 -5.68 18.34
C ASN A 1091 -11.93 -4.37 17.62
N SER A 1092 -12.93 -4.45 16.74
CA SER A 1092 -13.68 -3.33 16.14
C SER A 1092 -15.13 -3.75 15.86
N SER A 1093 -15.98 -2.85 15.35
CA SER A 1093 -17.35 -3.15 14.94
C SER A 1093 -17.85 -2.15 13.90
N ASN A 1094 -18.51 -2.64 12.84
CA ASN A 1094 -19.13 -1.84 11.77
C ASN A 1094 -18.20 -0.94 10.94
N ASP A 1095 -16.88 -1.05 11.05
CA ASP A 1095 -15.98 -0.44 10.08
C ASP A 1095 -16.11 -1.16 8.72
N SER A 1096 -16.61 -0.46 7.71
CA SER A 1096 -16.70 -0.92 6.31
C SER A 1096 -15.49 -0.47 5.50
N ASP A 1097 -15.17 -1.24 4.45
CA ASP A 1097 -14.21 -0.85 3.44
C ASP A 1097 -14.64 -1.44 2.09
N PHE A 1098 -14.78 -0.58 1.09
CA PHE A 1098 -15.24 -0.94 -0.27
C PHE A 1098 -14.38 -2.01 -0.98
N ARG A 1099 -13.15 -2.27 -0.49
CA ARG A 1099 -12.25 -3.33 -0.98
C ARG A 1099 -12.56 -4.70 -0.41
N ILE A 1100 -13.30 -4.78 0.70
CA ILE A 1100 -13.63 -6.01 1.43
C ILE A 1100 -15.05 -6.44 1.05
N PRO A 1101 -15.29 -7.72 0.71
CA PRO A 1101 -16.63 -8.18 0.32
C PRO A 1101 -17.60 -8.12 1.50
N PHE A 1102 -18.75 -7.51 1.26
CA PHE A 1102 -19.86 -7.39 2.19
C PHE A 1102 -20.96 -8.38 1.80
N GLY A 1103 -21.59 -9.03 2.77
CA GLY A 1103 -22.89 -9.64 2.55
C GLY A 1103 -23.17 -10.94 3.29
N GLY A 1104 -24.44 -11.28 3.40
CA GLY A 1104 -24.94 -12.25 4.40
C GLY A 1104 -24.77 -13.74 4.07
N VAL A 1105 -24.86 -14.57 5.10
CA VAL A 1105 -25.22 -16.00 5.00
C VAL A 1105 -26.61 -16.25 5.58
N LYS A 1106 -27.10 -17.49 5.53
CA LYS A 1106 -28.45 -17.89 6.01
C LYS A 1106 -29.55 -17.04 5.34
N GLN A 1107 -30.46 -16.43 6.10
CA GLN A 1107 -31.48 -15.53 5.56
C GLN A 1107 -31.00 -14.07 5.44
N SER A 1108 -29.77 -13.73 5.82
CA SER A 1108 -29.27 -12.35 5.65
C SER A 1108 -28.91 -12.03 4.21
N GLY A 1109 -28.54 -12.99 3.35
CA GLY A 1109 -28.27 -12.68 1.95
C GLY A 1109 -27.93 -13.87 1.04
N ILE A 1110 -27.82 -13.55 -0.25
CA ILE A 1110 -27.36 -14.45 -1.33
C ILE A 1110 -26.43 -13.63 -2.24
N GLY A 1111 -25.19 -14.10 -2.42
CA GLY A 1111 -24.15 -13.35 -3.13
C GLY A 1111 -23.36 -12.43 -2.19
N ARG A 1112 -22.61 -11.48 -2.76
CA ARG A 1112 -21.88 -10.44 -2.04
C ARG A 1112 -21.95 -9.14 -2.84
N GLU A 1113 -21.81 -8.02 -2.16
CA GLU A 1113 -21.47 -6.70 -2.71
C GLU A 1113 -20.07 -6.30 -2.20
N LEU A 1114 -19.50 -5.20 -2.70
CA LEU A 1114 -18.13 -4.77 -2.41
C LEU A 1114 -17.01 -5.77 -2.78
N GLY A 1115 -15.77 -5.29 -2.81
CA GLY A 1115 -14.59 -6.07 -3.18
C GLY A 1115 -14.66 -6.71 -4.58
N GLU A 1116 -13.80 -7.72 -4.80
CA GLU A 1116 -13.76 -8.49 -6.05
C GLU A 1116 -14.93 -9.49 -6.17
N GLU A 1117 -15.45 -10.01 -5.06
CA GLU A 1117 -16.62 -10.90 -5.09
C GLU A 1117 -17.87 -10.18 -5.59
N GLY A 1118 -18.04 -8.89 -5.25
CA GLY A 1118 -19.07 -8.03 -5.81
C GLY A 1118 -19.02 -7.96 -7.33
N LEU A 1119 -17.84 -7.80 -7.95
CA LEU A 1119 -17.67 -7.80 -9.42
C LEU A 1119 -18.09 -9.12 -10.06
N LYS A 1120 -17.74 -10.26 -9.46
CA LYS A 1120 -18.06 -11.59 -10.00
C LYS A 1120 -19.57 -11.75 -10.20
N ALA A 1121 -20.38 -11.20 -9.30
CA ALA A 1121 -21.84 -11.23 -9.37
C ALA A 1121 -22.46 -10.43 -10.55
N TYR A 1122 -21.67 -9.64 -11.28
CA TYR A 1122 -22.06 -8.84 -12.45
C TYR A 1122 -21.46 -9.36 -13.78
N THR A 1123 -20.87 -10.56 -13.79
CA THR A 1123 -20.30 -11.19 -14.98
C THR A 1123 -20.85 -12.60 -15.23
N ASN A 1124 -20.88 -13.02 -16.50
CA ASN A 1124 -20.97 -14.42 -16.90
C ASN A 1124 -19.59 -14.94 -17.34
N ALA A 1125 -19.28 -16.20 -17.01
CA ALA A 1125 -18.08 -16.87 -17.50
C ALA A 1125 -18.40 -17.68 -18.76
N LYS A 1126 -17.91 -17.23 -19.92
CA LYS A 1126 -18.04 -17.96 -21.19
C LYS A 1126 -16.80 -18.80 -21.44
N ALA A 1127 -16.92 -20.12 -21.40
CA ALA A 1127 -15.84 -21.02 -21.82
C ALA A 1127 -15.75 -21.06 -23.36
N VAL A 1128 -14.56 -20.86 -23.88
CA VAL A 1128 -14.22 -20.96 -25.30
C VAL A 1128 -13.26 -22.13 -25.48
N HIS A 1129 -13.55 -22.97 -26.48
CA HIS A 1129 -12.75 -24.14 -26.83
C HIS A 1129 -12.27 -24.02 -28.27
N VAL A 1130 -10.96 -23.97 -28.46
CA VAL A 1130 -10.32 -23.93 -29.77
C VAL A 1130 -9.59 -25.26 -29.99
N ASN A 1131 -10.06 -26.02 -30.98
CA ASN A 1131 -9.37 -27.20 -31.46
C ASN A 1131 -8.14 -26.78 -32.29
N LEU A 1132 -6.97 -27.33 -31.96
CA LEU A 1132 -5.68 -27.02 -32.59
C LEU A 1132 -5.04 -28.22 -33.29
N GLY A 1133 -5.53 -29.45 -33.06
CA GLY A 1133 -4.86 -30.67 -33.52
C GLY A 1133 -5.78 -31.79 -33.96
N SER A 1134 -6.90 -32.01 -33.26
CA SER A 1134 -7.80 -33.13 -33.55
C SER A 1134 -8.51 -32.93 -34.89
N ARG A 1135 -8.52 -33.95 -35.75
CA ARG A 1135 -9.20 -33.94 -37.06
C ARG A 1135 -10.22 -35.09 -37.10
N LEU A 1136 -11.36 -34.84 -37.76
CA LEU A 1136 -12.42 -35.83 -38.02
C LEU A 1136 -12.15 -36.56 -39.33
#